data_AF-A0AAP1WFM2-F1
#
_entry.id   AF-A0AAP1WFM2-F1
#
_cell.length_a   1.000
_cell.length_b   1.000
_cell.length_c   1.000
_cell.angle_alpha   90.00
_cell.angle_beta   90.00
_cell.angle_gamma   90.00
#
_symmetry.space_group_name_H-M   'P 1'
#
loop_
_entity.id
_entity.type
_entity.pdbx_description
1 polymer ?
#
loop_
_entity_poly.entity_id
_entity_poly.type
_entity_poly.pdbx_seq_one_letter_code
_entity_poly.pdbx_strand_id
1 'polypeptide(L)'
;MLKNISIHKATFHDAFQMDIEENQDVLEDILSTEKFIYPLKDKDHYYLYDVSDKKILDKNLNPENFKIDTTAEVVSFTGVPMELIANIKLPEKVTALVFQGGDLMPLQMGKTPKGDALWKTIMNYIRLYPFNENISERILMENEIRKLYAKLPSYIADFGLTTLFQKIEVSNITEFTIGWAYFSELDFKILSKLNQLESLSILYCYNDAIKYLPKNLKDLQIFGTTIQKLSEINLNLPNLIDLNVSGNALNTLDTLHTLPSTLEGLDVSNNLIKYFDISDLPENLGYLELSNNLITNDFFNQKAVHKKVKYLLLNNNELIITASILHLILEIFPNLESLELLDNEKKGIPSELFGDYEHPNCLKNVQHFLEGIDLLVGHDYEEFLSASKLKKINNSSNLNDFIEIKWQENKFPVKIILEQIQYEFSKYFLKMPSFTKYVNGIYCFIEHDNCEFLLYFEEETKEIIFKIQADTSAIVDLYFHKYFKEINMIISSNSHINILPSVSCSKSCDFLKDFCNKVFKIDYKIKSDIILKKETENIKLLINNRSVESVNDAGKFAGNKYQEIQNIAFILISGKSAYPFIIKDGIVTNALKLAKNSEYYYYLTLRTALDKEVYIKSITNKYLTENTLVESSVFIDNNVKKKLSCFVNPNYFKVKDNVLTINDLQFPKLAENHLKKLKMDSNKYCHFTIDNQIIELKYSH
;
A
#
# COMPACT_ATOMS: atom_id res chain seq x y z
N MET A 1 -20.80 -36.27 11.74
CA MET A 1 -19.40 -36.08 11.29
C MET A 1 -19.08 -37.19 10.33
N LEU A 2 -18.35 -36.90 9.24
CA LEU A 2 -17.83 -37.93 8.34
C LEU A 2 -16.91 -38.89 9.12
N LYS A 3 -16.88 -40.17 8.75
CA LYS A 3 -15.99 -41.13 9.41
C LYS A 3 -14.56 -40.96 8.90
N ASN A 4 -13.67 -40.44 9.75
CA ASN A 4 -12.27 -40.17 9.42
C ASN A 4 -11.34 -41.17 10.11
N ILE A 5 -10.65 -41.96 9.30
CA ILE A 5 -9.68 -42.95 9.75
C ILE A 5 -8.27 -42.50 9.37
N SER A 6 -7.38 -42.43 10.35
CA SER A 6 -6.00 -42.01 10.14
C SER A 6 -4.99 -43.08 10.50
N ILE A 7 -3.93 -43.19 9.70
CA ILE A 7 -2.77 -44.04 9.99
C ILE A 7 -1.56 -43.14 10.23
N HIS A 8 -0.90 -43.33 11.38
CA HIS A 8 0.26 -42.54 11.79
C HIS A 8 1.44 -43.45 12.13
N LYS A 9 2.66 -43.05 11.79
CA LYS A 9 3.88 -43.74 12.25
C LYS A 9 4.33 -43.21 13.63
N ALA A 10 4.91 -44.08 14.45
CA ALA A 10 5.31 -43.81 15.83
C ALA A 10 6.57 -42.96 15.98
N THR A 11 7.44 -42.85 14.96
CA THR A 11 8.52 -41.84 14.96
C THR A 11 8.00 -40.42 15.20
N PHE A 12 6.72 -40.19 14.91
CA PHE A 12 6.00 -38.95 15.13
C PHE A 12 5.21 -38.94 16.46
N HIS A 13 5.38 -39.97 17.29
CA HIS A 13 4.77 -40.14 18.61
C HIS A 13 5.64 -39.70 19.79
N ASP A 14 6.82 -39.10 19.58
CA ASP A 14 7.65 -38.49 20.65
C ASP A 14 6.88 -37.36 21.42
N ALA A 15 5.59 -37.14 21.12
CA ALA A 15 4.63 -36.25 21.76
C ALA A 15 3.51 -36.94 22.60
N PHE A 16 3.39 -38.27 22.68
CA PHE A 16 2.17 -38.93 23.20
C PHE A 16 2.40 -40.01 24.26
N GLN A 17 3.08 -39.69 25.37
CA GLN A 17 2.93 -40.51 26.57
C GLN A 17 2.59 -39.62 27.78
N MET A 18 1.31 -39.48 28.10
CA MET A 18 0.86 -39.15 29.44
C MET A 18 -0.37 -39.96 29.82
N ASP A 19 -0.39 -40.39 31.08
CA ASP A 19 -1.51 -41.05 31.73
C ASP A 19 -2.77 -40.20 31.59
N ILE A 20 -3.83 -40.87 31.13
CA ILE A 20 -5.12 -40.28 30.77
C ILE A 20 -5.92 -40.10 32.05
N GLU A 21 -6.05 -38.86 32.54
CA GLU A 21 -7.18 -38.49 33.39
C GLU A 21 -8.36 -38.05 32.50
N GLU A 22 -9.54 -38.56 32.84
CA GLU A 22 -10.69 -38.87 31.97
C GLU A 22 -11.40 -37.72 31.20
N ASN A 23 -10.88 -36.50 31.06
CA ASN A 23 -11.67 -35.39 30.48
C ASN A 23 -10.91 -34.32 29.67
N GLN A 24 -9.83 -34.66 28.95
CA GLN A 24 -9.19 -33.70 28.02
C GLN A 24 -9.06 -34.22 26.58
N ASP A 25 -9.26 -33.27 25.66
CA ASP A 25 -9.70 -33.47 24.30
C ASP A 25 -8.50 -33.75 23.37
N VAL A 26 -8.22 -35.03 23.17
CA VAL A 26 -7.02 -35.59 22.48
C VAL A 26 -6.75 -35.00 21.09
N LEU A 27 -7.74 -34.40 20.42
CA LEU A 27 -7.59 -33.94 19.04
C LEU A 27 -6.99 -32.53 18.88
N GLU A 28 -7.18 -31.63 19.85
CA GLU A 28 -6.56 -30.29 19.80
C GLU A 28 -5.07 -30.37 20.14
N ASP A 29 -4.66 -31.32 20.99
CA ASP A 29 -3.26 -31.55 21.36
C ASP A 29 -2.44 -32.26 20.28
N ILE A 30 -3.08 -33.04 19.39
CA ILE A 30 -2.42 -33.61 18.20
C ILE A 30 -1.93 -32.50 17.26
N LEU A 31 -2.65 -31.38 17.21
CA LEU A 31 -2.40 -30.26 16.30
C LEU A 31 -1.47 -29.17 16.90
N SER A 32 -1.11 -29.26 18.18
CA SER A 32 -0.27 -28.27 18.89
C SER A 32 1.20 -28.72 19.11
N THR A 33 1.62 -29.79 18.42
CA THR A 33 2.82 -30.62 18.65
C THR A 33 4.21 -29.97 18.44
N GLU A 34 4.35 -28.64 18.39
CA GLU A 34 5.65 -27.99 18.12
C GLU A 34 6.62 -27.93 19.31
N LYS A 35 6.25 -28.35 20.54
CA LYS A 35 7.03 -27.94 21.75
C LYS A 35 7.72 -28.99 22.62
N PHE A 36 7.59 -30.32 22.43
CA PHE A 36 8.31 -31.28 23.30
C PHE A 36 8.81 -32.55 22.59
N ILE A 37 10.02 -33.01 22.98
CA ILE A 37 10.68 -34.23 22.47
C ILE A 37 10.82 -35.23 23.63
N TYR A 38 10.09 -36.35 23.60
CA TYR A 38 10.34 -37.50 24.47
C TYR A 38 11.11 -38.62 23.74
N PRO A 39 11.87 -39.48 24.42
CA PRO A 39 12.56 -40.61 23.79
C PRO A 39 11.67 -41.87 23.76
N LEU A 40 10.99 -42.15 22.64
CA LEU A 40 10.39 -43.47 22.43
C LEU A 40 11.47 -44.52 22.13
N LYS A 41 11.43 -45.64 22.88
CA LYS A 41 12.38 -46.76 22.74
C LYS A 41 12.23 -47.55 21.44
N ASP A 42 11.09 -47.44 20.75
CA ASP A 42 10.83 -48.17 19.51
C ASP A 42 10.02 -47.32 18.51
N LYS A 43 10.70 -46.86 17.46
CA LYS A 43 10.25 -45.79 16.56
C LYS A 43 9.49 -46.27 15.32
N ASP A 44 9.45 -47.58 15.06
CA ASP A 44 8.92 -48.15 13.81
C ASP A 44 7.48 -48.70 13.87
N HIS A 45 6.71 -48.39 14.91
CA HIS A 45 5.30 -48.81 15.03
C HIS A 45 4.34 -47.91 14.26
N TYR A 46 3.14 -48.41 13.92
CA TYR A 46 2.06 -47.61 13.33
C TYR A 46 0.83 -47.63 14.23
N TYR A 47 0.09 -46.53 14.21
CA TYR A 47 -1.14 -46.35 14.96
C TYR A 47 -2.30 -46.16 13.99
N LEU A 48 -3.45 -46.71 14.36
CA LEU A 48 -4.73 -46.49 13.69
C LEU A 48 -5.62 -45.65 14.58
N TYR A 49 -6.11 -44.54 14.03
CA TYR A 49 -6.95 -43.57 14.73
C TYR A 49 -8.30 -43.44 14.05
N ASP A 50 -9.30 -43.31 14.91
CA ASP A 50 -10.61 -42.78 14.59
C ASP A 50 -10.61 -41.31 14.98
N VAL A 51 -10.35 -40.44 14.00
CA VAL A 51 -10.24 -39.00 14.25
C VAL A 51 -11.60 -38.43 14.61
N SER A 52 -12.67 -38.95 14.02
CA SER A 52 -14.04 -38.49 14.30
C SER A 52 -14.46 -38.79 15.73
N ASP A 53 -14.12 -39.99 16.24
CA ASP A 53 -14.47 -40.41 17.61
C ASP A 53 -13.32 -40.18 18.62
N LYS A 54 -12.26 -39.47 18.21
CA LYS A 54 -11.07 -39.15 19.02
C LYS A 54 -10.46 -40.37 19.71
N LYS A 55 -10.43 -41.53 19.02
CA LYS A 55 -10.09 -42.83 19.62
C LYS A 55 -8.96 -43.53 18.90
N ILE A 56 -8.07 -44.17 19.66
CA ILE A 56 -7.06 -45.08 19.11
C ILE A 56 -7.70 -46.46 18.91
N LEU A 57 -7.69 -46.94 17.67
CA LEU A 57 -8.22 -48.25 17.29
C LEU A 57 -7.16 -49.34 17.39
N ASP A 58 -5.91 -49.02 17.04
CA ASP A 58 -4.76 -49.93 17.15
C ASP A 58 -3.48 -49.13 17.46
N LYS A 59 -2.67 -49.63 18.41
CA LYS A 59 -1.40 -49.02 18.84
C LYS A 59 -0.17 -49.70 18.23
N ASN A 60 -0.36 -50.82 17.55
CA ASN A 60 0.71 -51.59 16.92
C ASN A 60 0.23 -52.18 15.59
N LEU A 61 -0.31 -51.29 14.75
CA LEU A 61 -0.83 -51.63 13.45
C LEU A 61 0.29 -52.20 12.57
N ASN A 62 0.03 -53.36 11.95
CA ASN A 62 0.83 -53.81 10.82
C ASN A 62 0.18 -53.31 9.50
N PRO A 63 0.74 -52.27 8.86
CA PRO A 63 0.13 -51.66 7.67
C PRO A 63 0.12 -52.59 6.44
N GLU A 64 0.94 -53.64 6.40
CA GLU A 64 0.98 -54.57 5.26
C GLU A 64 -0.25 -55.48 5.18
N ASN A 65 -0.91 -55.74 6.31
CA ASN A 65 -2.06 -56.66 6.40
C ASN A 65 -3.37 -55.96 6.79
N PHE A 66 -3.34 -54.64 6.94
CA PHE A 66 -4.46 -53.86 7.43
C PHE A 66 -5.50 -53.57 6.34
N LYS A 67 -6.78 -53.54 6.75
CA LYS A 67 -7.90 -53.07 5.93
C LYS A 67 -8.58 -51.91 6.62
N ILE A 68 -8.68 -50.79 5.91
CA ILE A 68 -9.42 -49.62 6.36
C ILE A 68 -10.90 -50.01 6.52
N ASP A 69 -11.53 -49.46 7.56
CA ASP A 69 -12.97 -49.60 7.78
C ASP A 69 -13.75 -49.23 6.51
N THR A 70 -14.62 -50.13 6.05
CA THR A 70 -15.43 -49.93 4.85
C THR A 70 -16.42 -48.75 4.95
N THR A 71 -16.65 -48.24 6.16
CA THR A 71 -17.49 -47.07 6.42
C THR A 71 -16.73 -45.75 6.39
N ALA A 72 -15.39 -45.77 6.28
CA ALA A 72 -14.58 -44.57 6.20
C ALA A 72 -14.91 -43.73 4.96
N GLU A 73 -15.07 -42.42 5.18
CA GLU A 73 -15.33 -41.41 4.15
C GLU A 73 -14.10 -40.51 3.95
N VAL A 74 -13.30 -40.35 5.01
CA VAL A 74 -12.01 -39.63 5.00
C VAL A 74 -10.92 -40.59 5.44
N VAL A 75 -9.81 -40.60 4.71
CA VAL A 75 -8.61 -41.32 5.10
C VAL A 75 -7.42 -40.38 5.17
N SER A 76 -6.69 -40.42 6.27
CA SER A 76 -5.45 -39.65 6.42
C SER A 76 -4.24 -40.53 6.68
N PHE A 77 -3.10 -40.12 6.13
CA PHE A 77 -1.83 -40.78 6.29
C PHE A 77 -0.79 -39.76 6.75
N THR A 78 -0.21 -40.00 7.92
CA THR A 78 0.79 -39.11 8.53
C THR A 78 2.10 -39.84 8.73
N GLY A 79 3.11 -39.44 7.97
CA GLY A 79 4.44 -40.05 8.06
C GLY A 79 4.53 -41.51 7.61
N VAL A 80 3.56 -41.96 6.80
CA VAL A 80 3.52 -43.33 6.25
C VAL A 80 4.28 -43.37 4.91
N PRO A 81 5.27 -44.27 4.74
CA PRO A 81 5.98 -44.44 3.47
C PRO A 81 5.07 -44.77 2.27
N MET A 82 5.41 -44.25 1.08
CA MET A 82 4.62 -44.47 -0.14
C MET A 82 4.46 -45.95 -0.52
N GLU A 83 5.48 -46.77 -0.29
CA GLU A 83 5.45 -48.21 -0.56
C GLU A 83 4.34 -48.93 0.21
N LEU A 84 4.08 -48.50 1.45
CA LEU A 84 2.99 -49.04 2.27
C LEU A 84 1.63 -48.51 1.80
N ILE A 85 1.53 -47.21 1.51
CA ILE A 85 0.28 -46.62 1.02
C ILE A 85 -0.16 -47.27 -0.31
N ALA A 86 0.78 -47.63 -1.18
CA ALA A 86 0.51 -48.33 -2.42
C ALA A 86 -0.23 -49.67 -2.22
N ASN A 87 0.04 -50.37 -1.12
CA ASN A 87 -0.56 -51.68 -0.82
C ASN A 87 -1.90 -51.60 -0.06
N ILE A 88 -2.20 -50.47 0.58
CA ILE A 88 -3.43 -50.30 1.36
C ILE A 88 -4.61 -50.08 0.41
N LYS A 89 -5.68 -50.88 0.52
CA LYS A 89 -6.90 -50.67 -0.28
C LYS A 89 -7.78 -49.58 0.34
N LEU A 90 -8.16 -48.59 -0.47
CA LEU A 90 -9.11 -47.55 -0.07
C LEU A 90 -10.55 -48.05 -0.29
N PRO A 91 -11.46 -47.93 0.69
CA PRO A 91 -12.88 -48.21 0.50
C PRO A 91 -13.51 -47.32 -0.56
N GLU A 92 -14.55 -47.82 -1.25
CA GLU A 92 -15.29 -47.05 -2.27
C GLU A 92 -15.97 -45.79 -1.72
N LYS A 93 -16.27 -45.75 -0.42
CA LYS A 93 -16.88 -44.60 0.24
C LYS A 93 -15.91 -43.44 0.51
N VAL A 94 -14.60 -43.65 0.35
CA VAL A 94 -13.61 -42.60 0.62
C VAL A 94 -13.66 -41.56 -0.49
N THR A 95 -14.07 -40.35 -0.13
CA THR A 95 -14.12 -39.18 -1.01
C THR A 95 -13.02 -38.17 -0.70
N ALA A 96 -12.45 -38.20 0.50
CA ALA A 96 -11.38 -37.31 0.91
C ALA A 96 -10.12 -38.06 1.35
N LEU A 97 -8.97 -37.63 0.84
CA LEU A 97 -7.67 -38.18 1.17
C LEU A 97 -6.73 -37.08 1.66
N VAL A 98 -6.16 -37.27 2.85
CA VAL A 98 -5.17 -36.35 3.42
C VAL A 98 -3.83 -37.06 3.55
N PHE A 99 -2.79 -36.46 2.98
CA PHE A 99 -1.43 -36.95 3.06
C PHE A 99 -0.52 -35.88 3.64
N GLN A 100 -0.10 -36.06 4.90
CA GLN A 100 0.83 -35.16 5.58
C GLN A 100 2.14 -35.89 5.84
N GLY A 101 3.14 -35.65 5.00
CA GLY A 101 4.41 -36.34 5.10
C GLY A 101 5.52 -35.45 5.60
N GLY A 102 5.56 -35.16 6.90
CA GLY A 102 6.67 -34.41 7.51
C GLY A 102 8.06 -35.02 7.25
N ASP A 103 8.14 -36.34 7.02
CA ASP A 103 9.38 -37.04 6.66
C ASP A 103 9.60 -37.22 5.14
N LEU A 104 8.71 -36.71 4.28
CA LEU A 104 8.89 -36.81 2.83
C LEU A 104 10.17 -36.11 2.40
N MET A 105 10.37 -34.88 2.85
CA MET A 105 11.55 -34.11 2.49
C MET A 105 12.86 -34.76 2.98
N PRO A 106 12.99 -35.22 4.24
CA PRO A 106 14.10 -36.07 4.66
C PRO A 106 14.33 -37.29 3.76
N LEU A 107 13.28 -37.95 3.27
CA LEU A 107 13.41 -39.14 2.42
C LEU A 107 13.73 -38.81 0.95
N GLN A 108 13.21 -37.68 0.44
CA GLN A 108 13.51 -37.13 -0.89
C GLN A 108 14.95 -36.60 -0.96
N MET A 109 15.42 -35.96 0.12
CA MET A 109 16.71 -35.26 0.20
C MET A 109 17.83 -36.08 0.85
N GLY A 110 17.49 -36.96 1.79
CA GLY A 110 18.42 -37.70 2.64
C GLY A 110 19.16 -38.84 1.94
N LYS A 111 18.84 -39.13 0.66
CA LYS A 111 19.57 -40.14 -0.13
C LYS A 111 21.01 -39.72 -0.48
N THR A 112 21.34 -38.43 -0.35
CA THR A 112 22.72 -37.94 -0.54
C THR A 112 23.16 -37.04 0.62
N PRO A 113 24.45 -37.05 1.02
CA PRO A 113 24.95 -36.16 2.07
C PRO A 113 24.72 -34.67 1.78
N LYS A 114 24.73 -34.28 0.49
CA LYS A 114 24.47 -32.90 0.06
C LYS A 114 23.00 -32.52 0.21
N GLY A 115 22.09 -33.42 -0.14
CA GLY A 115 20.67 -33.20 0.02
C GLY A 115 20.25 -33.10 1.49
N ASP A 116 20.75 -34.01 2.34
CA ASP A 116 20.54 -33.95 3.80
C ASP A 116 21.04 -32.64 4.41
N ALA A 117 22.24 -32.18 4.03
CA ALA A 117 22.79 -30.90 4.48
C ALA A 117 21.94 -29.69 4.03
N LEU A 118 21.44 -29.70 2.80
CA LEU A 118 20.54 -28.65 2.30
C LEU A 118 19.22 -28.65 3.08
N TRP A 119 18.64 -29.83 3.31
CA TRP A 119 17.40 -29.96 4.08
C TRP A 119 17.54 -29.44 5.53
N LYS A 120 18.62 -29.83 6.22
CA LYS A 120 18.93 -29.29 7.56
C LYS A 120 19.09 -27.78 7.56
N THR A 121 19.67 -27.21 6.50
CA THR A 121 19.78 -25.75 6.36
C THR A 121 18.41 -25.10 6.20
N ILE A 122 17.54 -25.64 5.34
CA ILE A 122 16.16 -25.17 5.17
C ILE A 122 15.41 -25.22 6.50
N MET A 123 15.46 -26.34 7.21
CA MET A 123 14.77 -26.50 8.49
C MET A 123 15.28 -25.54 9.57
N ASN A 124 16.56 -25.18 9.56
CA ASN A 124 17.07 -24.15 10.46
C ASN A 124 16.44 -22.79 10.16
N TYR A 125 16.31 -22.39 8.89
CA TYR A 125 15.63 -21.13 8.53
C TYR A 125 14.14 -21.16 8.89
N ILE A 126 13.43 -22.25 8.62
CA ILE A 126 12.01 -22.39 9.00
C ILE A 126 11.84 -22.26 10.51
N ARG A 127 12.72 -22.87 11.31
CA ARG A 127 12.70 -22.77 12.78
C ARG A 127 13.07 -21.38 13.31
N LEU A 128 13.74 -20.56 12.52
CA LEU A 128 14.01 -19.15 12.87
C LEU A 128 12.81 -18.24 12.57
N TYR A 129 11.86 -18.68 11.74
CA TYR A 129 10.70 -17.89 11.32
C TYR A 129 9.87 -17.29 12.45
N PRO A 130 9.55 -18.02 13.53
CA PRO A 130 8.81 -17.46 14.66
C PRO A 130 9.56 -16.37 15.45
N PHE A 131 10.86 -16.19 15.21
CA PHE A 131 11.71 -15.22 15.92
C PHE A 131 11.92 -13.91 15.15
N ASN A 132 11.26 -13.71 14.01
CA ASN A 132 11.31 -12.42 13.30
C ASN A 132 10.57 -11.35 14.12
N GLU A 133 11.26 -10.28 14.51
CA GLU A 133 10.68 -9.20 15.31
C GLU A 133 10.03 -8.12 14.43
N ASN A 134 10.41 -8.06 13.15
CA ASN A 134 9.90 -7.06 12.22
C ASN A 134 9.77 -7.59 10.78
N ILE A 135 9.04 -6.83 9.97
CA ILE A 135 8.78 -7.16 8.56
C ILE A 135 10.04 -7.25 7.71
N SER A 136 11.07 -6.46 8.01
CA SER A 136 12.31 -6.44 7.22
C SER A 136 13.09 -7.75 7.39
N GLU A 137 13.11 -8.30 8.60
CA GLU A 137 13.67 -9.63 8.91
C GLU A 137 12.90 -10.75 8.22
N ARG A 138 11.56 -10.71 8.26
CA ARG A 138 10.71 -11.66 7.53
C ARG A 138 11.02 -11.68 6.03
N ILE A 139 11.06 -10.51 5.38
CA ILE A 139 11.37 -10.37 3.95
C ILE A 139 12.76 -10.93 3.64
N LEU A 140 13.77 -10.63 4.48
CA LEU A 140 15.12 -11.14 4.28
C LEU A 140 15.14 -12.68 4.33
N MET A 141 14.46 -13.27 5.31
CA MET A 141 14.44 -14.71 5.50
C MET A 141 13.67 -15.45 4.41
N GLU A 142 12.51 -14.94 3.97
CA GLU A 142 11.76 -15.54 2.86
C GLU A 142 12.59 -15.56 1.57
N ASN A 143 13.37 -14.50 1.32
CA ASN A 143 14.30 -14.46 0.20
C ASN A 143 15.43 -15.50 0.31
N GLU A 144 15.96 -15.73 1.51
CA GLU A 144 16.98 -16.77 1.73
C GLU A 144 16.41 -18.19 1.59
N ILE A 145 15.22 -18.46 2.14
CA ILE A 145 14.53 -19.75 1.98
C ILE A 145 14.30 -20.04 0.50
N ARG A 146 13.82 -19.06 -0.27
CA ARG A 146 13.62 -19.20 -1.73
C ARG A 146 14.93 -19.54 -2.47
N LYS A 147 16.06 -18.92 -2.12
CA LYS A 147 17.37 -19.27 -2.69
C LYS A 147 17.79 -20.70 -2.37
N LEU A 148 17.35 -21.25 -1.24
CA LEU A 148 17.60 -22.66 -0.88
C LEU A 148 16.66 -23.59 -1.67
N TYR A 149 15.39 -23.23 -1.85
CA TYR A 149 14.42 -24.03 -2.59
C TYR A 149 14.82 -24.20 -4.05
N ALA A 150 15.36 -23.16 -4.69
CA ALA A 150 15.91 -23.23 -6.04
C ALA A 150 17.01 -24.30 -6.23
N LYS A 151 17.65 -24.77 -5.14
CA LYS A 151 18.69 -25.81 -5.17
C LYS A 151 18.12 -27.22 -5.02
N LEU A 152 16.91 -27.37 -4.48
CA LEU A 152 16.26 -28.66 -4.23
C LEU A 152 16.20 -29.59 -5.45
N PRO A 153 15.84 -29.13 -6.68
CA PRO A 153 15.69 -30.02 -7.83
C PRO A 153 16.95 -30.83 -8.17
N SER A 154 18.13 -30.34 -7.77
CA SER A 154 19.41 -31.00 -8.05
C SER A 154 19.70 -32.19 -7.13
N TYR A 155 18.91 -32.39 -6.08
CA TYR A 155 19.18 -33.37 -5.01
C TYR A 155 18.00 -34.29 -4.69
N ILE A 156 16.85 -34.08 -5.32
CA ILE A 156 15.62 -34.83 -5.06
C ILE A 156 15.63 -36.14 -5.81
N ALA A 157 15.29 -37.21 -5.09
CA ALA A 157 14.98 -38.50 -5.69
C ALA A 157 13.46 -38.71 -5.80
N ASP A 158 13.04 -39.49 -6.80
CA ASP A 158 11.67 -40.00 -6.86
C ASP A 158 11.36 -40.82 -5.58
N PHE A 159 10.18 -40.57 -5.04
CA PHE A 159 9.69 -41.13 -3.78
C PHE A 159 8.29 -41.74 -3.92
N GLY A 160 7.76 -41.88 -5.15
CA GLY A 160 6.53 -42.64 -5.39
C GLY A 160 5.22 -41.83 -5.33
N LEU A 161 5.29 -40.49 -5.43
CA LEU A 161 4.09 -39.63 -5.57
C LEU A 161 3.25 -40.03 -6.79
N THR A 162 3.91 -40.47 -7.86
CA THR A 162 3.24 -41.02 -9.05
C THR A 162 2.29 -42.16 -8.69
N THR A 163 2.70 -43.09 -7.81
CA THR A 163 1.86 -44.23 -7.39
C THR A 163 0.65 -43.75 -6.57
N LEU A 164 0.84 -42.75 -5.71
CA LEU A 164 -0.25 -42.14 -4.96
C LEU A 164 -1.29 -41.50 -5.91
N PHE A 165 -0.84 -40.73 -6.89
CA PHE A 165 -1.74 -40.09 -7.85
C PHE A 165 -2.48 -41.10 -8.72
N GLN A 166 -1.82 -42.17 -9.18
CA GLN A 166 -2.48 -43.26 -9.90
C GLN A 166 -3.55 -43.95 -9.05
N LYS A 167 -3.31 -44.08 -7.75
CA LYS A 167 -4.29 -44.64 -6.82
C LYS A 167 -5.51 -43.72 -6.65
N ILE A 168 -5.29 -42.40 -6.60
CA ILE A 168 -6.35 -41.40 -6.57
C ILE A 168 -7.15 -41.44 -7.90
N GLU A 169 -6.47 -41.55 -9.04
CA GLU A 169 -7.06 -41.62 -10.39
C GLU A 169 -8.11 -42.72 -10.54
N VAL A 170 -7.92 -43.87 -9.89
CA VAL A 170 -8.85 -45.02 -9.97
C VAL A 170 -9.82 -45.12 -8.79
N SER A 171 -9.93 -44.06 -7.98
CA SER A 171 -10.76 -44.01 -6.77
C SER A 171 -11.91 -43.00 -6.87
N ASN A 172 -12.77 -42.96 -5.85
CA ASN A 172 -13.86 -41.97 -5.74
C ASN A 172 -13.43 -40.68 -5.01
N ILE A 173 -12.12 -40.44 -4.87
CA ILE A 173 -11.60 -39.26 -4.18
C ILE A 173 -11.86 -38.00 -5.00
N THR A 174 -12.54 -37.04 -4.39
CA THR A 174 -12.82 -35.70 -4.93
C THR A 174 -12.08 -34.60 -4.18
N GLU A 175 -11.62 -34.88 -2.95
CA GLU A 175 -10.90 -33.94 -2.10
C GLU A 175 -9.51 -34.49 -1.76
N PHE A 176 -8.46 -33.74 -2.08
CA PHE A 176 -7.09 -34.17 -1.83
C PHE A 176 -6.27 -33.10 -1.12
N THR A 177 -5.70 -33.45 0.03
CA THR A 177 -4.72 -32.62 0.72
C THR A 177 -3.36 -33.30 0.70
N ILE A 178 -2.33 -32.56 0.31
CA ILE A 178 -0.94 -33.02 0.33
C ILE A 178 -0.04 -31.96 0.93
N GLY A 179 0.73 -32.37 1.94
CA GLY A 179 1.61 -31.51 2.70
C GLY A 179 3.07 -31.94 2.68
N TRP A 180 3.98 -30.97 2.88
CA TRP A 180 5.40 -31.20 3.18
C TRP A 180 6.18 -31.94 2.08
N ALA A 181 5.89 -31.64 0.82
CA ALA A 181 6.49 -32.33 -0.32
C ALA A 181 7.05 -31.35 -1.36
N TYR A 182 8.13 -31.76 -2.03
CA TYR A 182 8.50 -31.18 -3.32
C TYR A 182 7.90 -32.02 -4.45
N PHE A 183 7.34 -31.34 -5.45
CA PHE A 183 6.78 -31.94 -6.66
C PHE A 183 7.72 -31.71 -7.85
N SER A 184 8.13 -32.79 -8.50
CA SER A 184 8.80 -32.67 -9.79
C SER A 184 7.83 -32.17 -10.87
N GLU A 185 8.37 -31.75 -12.01
CA GLU A 185 7.53 -31.39 -13.16
C GLU A 185 6.64 -32.57 -13.61
N LEU A 186 7.15 -33.81 -13.49
CA LEU A 186 6.38 -35.01 -13.80
C LEU A 186 5.23 -35.20 -12.80
N ASP A 187 5.48 -35.00 -11.51
CA ASP A 187 4.47 -35.11 -10.45
C ASP A 187 3.30 -34.14 -10.71
N PHE A 188 3.60 -32.87 -11.00
CA PHE A 188 2.58 -31.89 -11.34
C PHE A 188 1.79 -32.26 -12.62
N LYS A 189 2.47 -32.79 -13.65
CA LYS A 189 1.79 -33.24 -14.88
C LYS A 189 0.83 -34.39 -14.60
N ILE A 190 1.17 -35.30 -13.69
CA ILE A 190 0.29 -36.40 -13.31
C ILE A 190 -0.86 -35.88 -12.44
N LEU A 191 -0.57 -35.06 -11.43
CA LEU A 191 -1.57 -34.40 -10.59
C LEU A 191 -2.63 -33.68 -11.43
N SER A 192 -2.22 -32.95 -12.47
CA SER A 192 -3.14 -32.21 -13.36
C SER A 192 -4.13 -33.07 -14.16
N LYS A 193 -3.91 -34.39 -14.23
CA LYS A 193 -4.81 -35.32 -14.91
C LYS A 193 -5.93 -35.83 -14.01
N LEU A 194 -5.86 -35.58 -12.71
CA LEU A 194 -6.85 -36.01 -11.71
C LEU A 194 -8.12 -35.13 -11.78
N ASN A 195 -8.80 -35.17 -12.92
CA ASN A 195 -9.95 -34.30 -13.24
C ASN A 195 -11.19 -34.59 -12.38
N GLN A 196 -11.20 -35.66 -11.60
CA GLN A 196 -12.25 -35.95 -10.62
C GLN A 196 -12.13 -35.09 -9.35
N LEU A 197 -10.96 -34.46 -9.11
CA LEU A 197 -10.77 -33.60 -7.95
C LEU A 197 -11.58 -32.32 -8.09
N GLU A 198 -12.37 -32.02 -7.06
CA GLU A 198 -13.09 -30.76 -6.86
C GLU A 198 -12.38 -29.88 -5.84
N SER A 199 -11.65 -30.45 -4.88
CA SER A 199 -10.88 -29.70 -3.89
C SER A 199 -9.43 -30.19 -3.83
N LEU A 200 -8.48 -29.25 -3.81
CA LEU A 200 -7.06 -29.52 -3.69
C LEU A 200 -6.40 -28.57 -2.69
N SER A 201 -5.74 -29.14 -1.70
CA SER A 201 -4.91 -28.41 -0.74
C SER A 201 -3.45 -28.83 -0.85
N ILE A 202 -2.57 -27.89 -1.19
CA ILE A 202 -1.13 -28.06 -1.27
C ILE A 202 -0.51 -27.25 -0.13
N LEU A 203 0.01 -27.94 0.88
CA LEU A 203 0.51 -27.33 2.11
C LEU A 203 2.02 -27.49 2.22
N TYR A 204 2.75 -26.43 2.58
CA TYR A 204 4.20 -26.46 2.78
C TYR A 204 4.94 -27.12 1.61
N CYS A 205 4.59 -26.70 0.39
CA CYS A 205 5.19 -27.19 -0.83
C CYS A 205 6.50 -26.44 -1.10
N TYR A 206 7.55 -27.19 -1.44
CA TYR A 206 8.89 -26.65 -1.62
C TYR A 206 9.19 -26.19 -3.05
N ASN A 207 8.13 -25.86 -3.80
CA ASN A 207 8.20 -25.39 -5.18
C ASN A 207 8.01 -23.88 -5.24
N ASP A 208 8.80 -23.21 -6.09
CA ASP A 208 8.71 -21.76 -6.31
C ASP A 208 7.63 -21.36 -7.34
N ALA A 209 6.93 -22.33 -7.92
CA ALA A 209 5.84 -22.15 -8.89
C ALA A 209 5.01 -23.43 -9.04
N ILE A 210 3.71 -23.29 -9.32
CA ILE A 210 2.77 -24.38 -9.53
C ILE A 210 2.16 -24.26 -10.93
N LYS A 211 2.73 -25.00 -11.89
CA LYS A 211 2.41 -24.84 -13.32
C LYS A 211 1.25 -25.68 -13.83
N TYR A 212 0.91 -26.76 -13.12
CA TYR A 212 -0.11 -27.70 -13.54
C TYR A 212 -1.02 -28.05 -12.36
N LEU A 213 -2.32 -27.92 -12.58
CA LEU A 213 -3.39 -28.19 -11.60
C LEU A 213 -4.55 -28.92 -12.30
N PRO A 214 -5.33 -29.75 -11.59
CA PRO A 214 -6.57 -30.32 -12.11
C PRO A 214 -7.55 -29.22 -12.53
N LYS A 215 -8.24 -29.37 -13.66
CA LYS A 215 -9.06 -28.28 -14.24
C LYS A 215 -10.45 -28.11 -13.60
N ASN A 216 -10.94 -29.13 -12.90
CA ASN A 216 -12.31 -29.15 -12.35
C ASN A 216 -12.39 -28.68 -10.90
N LEU A 217 -11.29 -28.12 -10.36
CA LEU A 217 -11.27 -27.61 -9.00
C LEU A 217 -12.29 -26.48 -8.80
N LYS A 218 -13.03 -26.60 -7.71
CA LYS A 218 -13.89 -25.57 -7.10
C LYS A 218 -13.16 -24.91 -5.94
N ASP A 219 -12.33 -25.66 -5.21
CA ASP A 219 -11.58 -25.18 -4.06
C ASP A 219 -10.09 -25.44 -4.27
N LEU A 220 -9.27 -24.41 -4.10
CA LEU A 220 -7.81 -24.51 -4.15
C LEU A 220 -7.19 -23.81 -2.96
N GLN A 221 -6.43 -24.55 -2.16
CA GLN A 221 -5.55 -24.00 -1.14
C GLN A 221 -4.08 -24.26 -1.48
N ILE A 222 -3.27 -23.20 -1.45
CA ILE A 222 -1.82 -23.25 -1.56
C ILE A 222 -1.25 -22.45 -0.39
N PHE A 223 -0.67 -23.13 0.59
CA PHE A 223 -0.21 -22.51 1.83
C PHE A 223 1.26 -22.83 2.12
N GLY A 224 1.98 -21.87 2.71
CA GLY A 224 3.32 -22.12 3.26
C GLY A 224 4.40 -22.35 2.20
N THR A 225 4.32 -21.67 1.05
CA THR A 225 5.29 -21.78 -0.05
C THR A 225 6.11 -20.48 -0.23
N THR A 226 7.05 -20.49 -1.16
CA THR A 226 7.93 -19.34 -1.51
C THR A 226 7.42 -18.51 -2.69
N ILE A 227 6.17 -18.73 -3.10
CA ILE A 227 5.54 -18.04 -4.23
C ILE A 227 5.44 -16.54 -3.92
N GLN A 228 5.91 -15.71 -4.86
CA GLN A 228 5.96 -14.24 -4.72
C GLN A 228 5.00 -13.50 -5.64
N LYS A 229 4.51 -14.16 -6.70
CA LYS A 229 3.56 -13.59 -7.65
C LYS A 229 2.41 -14.55 -7.90
N LEU A 230 1.21 -14.00 -8.08
CA LEU A 230 0.05 -14.82 -8.43
C LEU A 230 0.25 -15.57 -9.76
N SER A 231 0.95 -14.96 -10.73
CA SER A 231 1.30 -15.60 -12.01
C SER A 231 2.22 -16.82 -11.93
N GLU A 232 2.85 -17.07 -10.78
CA GLU A 232 3.63 -18.29 -10.53
C GLU A 232 2.71 -19.50 -10.26
N ILE A 233 1.40 -19.27 -10.11
CA ILE A 233 0.35 -20.29 -10.01
C ILE A 233 -0.49 -20.26 -11.29
N ASN A 234 -0.61 -21.41 -11.96
CA ASN A 234 -1.47 -21.52 -13.15
C ASN A 234 -2.95 -21.66 -12.75
N LEU A 235 -3.62 -20.52 -12.58
CA LEU A 235 -5.02 -20.42 -12.13
C LEU A 235 -6.04 -20.49 -13.28
N ASN A 236 -5.72 -21.18 -14.38
CA ASN A 236 -6.67 -21.46 -15.47
C ASN A 236 -7.68 -22.55 -15.06
N LEU A 237 -8.50 -22.24 -14.06
CA LEU A 237 -9.42 -23.12 -13.35
C LEU A 237 -10.85 -22.56 -13.49
N PRO A 238 -11.59 -22.91 -14.55
CA PRO A 238 -12.83 -22.21 -14.91
C PRO A 238 -13.99 -22.38 -13.92
N ASN A 239 -13.91 -23.34 -13.01
CA ASN A 239 -14.95 -23.66 -12.03
C ASN A 239 -14.58 -23.25 -10.60
N LEU A 240 -13.46 -22.52 -10.42
CA LEU A 240 -12.95 -22.19 -9.09
C LEU A 240 -13.92 -21.21 -8.39
N ILE A 241 -14.31 -21.57 -7.17
CA ILE A 241 -15.19 -20.81 -6.28
C ILE A 241 -14.35 -20.19 -5.15
N ASP A 242 -13.46 -20.96 -4.54
CA ASP A 242 -12.62 -20.51 -3.43
C ASP A 242 -11.13 -20.68 -3.73
N LEU A 243 -10.40 -19.58 -3.59
CA LEU A 243 -8.94 -19.54 -3.72
C LEU A 243 -8.31 -19.06 -2.42
N ASN A 244 -7.55 -19.95 -1.78
CA ASN A 244 -6.73 -19.61 -0.63
C ASN A 244 -5.24 -19.73 -1.00
N VAL A 245 -4.56 -18.60 -1.05
CA VAL A 245 -3.10 -18.51 -1.25
C VAL A 245 -2.45 -17.77 -0.07
N SER A 246 -3.00 -17.96 1.12
CA SER A 246 -2.47 -17.38 2.36
C SER A 246 -1.13 -17.99 2.77
N GLY A 247 -0.36 -17.27 3.58
CA GLY A 247 0.88 -17.76 4.17
C GLY A 247 1.98 -18.05 3.14
N ASN A 248 2.02 -17.30 2.05
CA ASN A 248 3.09 -17.33 1.06
C ASN A 248 3.92 -16.04 1.15
N ALA A 249 4.70 -15.73 0.10
CA ALA A 249 5.51 -14.51 0.00
C ALA A 249 4.97 -13.55 -1.07
N LEU A 250 3.67 -13.58 -1.37
CA LEU A 250 3.07 -12.80 -2.45
C LEU A 250 3.28 -11.31 -2.19
N ASN A 251 3.93 -10.62 -3.14
CA ASN A 251 4.09 -9.17 -3.11
C ASN A 251 3.35 -8.47 -4.25
N THR A 252 2.76 -9.24 -5.18
CA THR A 252 1.97 -8.74 -6.30
C THR A 252 0.90 -9.75 -6.73
N LEU A 253 -0.26 -9.25 -7.16
CA LEU A 253 -1.38 -10.01 -7.72
C LEU A 253 -1.53 -9.69 -9.22
N ASP A 254 -0.46 -9.90 -9.99
CA ASP A 254 -0.31 -9.49 -11.38
C ASP A 254 -1.30 -10.11 -12.38
N THR A 255 -1.93 -11.22 -12.02
CA THR A 255 -2.93 -11.93 -12.85
C THR A 255 -4.31 -11.99 -12.20
N LEU A 256 -4.61 -11.08 -11.27
CA LEU A 256 -5.90 -11.04 -10.57
C LEU A 256 -7.09 -10.97 -11.54
N HIS A 257 -6.98 -10.14 -12.59
CA HIS A 257 -7.97 -9.99 -13.66
C HIS A 257 -8.22 -11.26 -14.49
N THR A 258 -7.39 -12.31 -14.35
CA THR A 258 -7.55 -13.59 -15.06
C THR A 258 -8.29 -14.64 -14.24
N LEU A 259 -8.57 -14.36 -12.96
CA LEU A 259 -9.35 -15.28 -12.12
C LEU A 259 -10.77 -15.45 -12.68
N PRO A 260 -11.36 -16.64 -12.55
CA PRO A 260 -12.66 -16.93 -13.14
C PRO A 260 -13.77 -16.12 -12.46
N SER A 261 -14.82 -15.79 -13.22
CA SER A 261 -15.97 -15.07 -12.67
C SER A 261 -16.78 -15.91 -11.66
N THR A 262 -16.52 -17.21 -11.58
CA THR A 262 -17.11 -18.11 -10.56
C THR A 262 -16.53 -17.90 -9.17
N LEU A 263 -15.41 -17.18 -9.02
CA LEU A 263 -14.75 -17.01 -7.73
C LEU A 263 -15.59 -16.16 -6.78
N GLU A 264 -15.91 -16.71 -5.62
CA GLU A 264 -16.68 -16.10 -4.54
C GLU A 264 -15.80 -15.78 -3.32
N GLY A 265 -14.72 -16.54 -3.09
CA GLY A 265 -13.79 -16.32 -1.98
C GLY A 265 -12.33 -16.20 -2.42
N LEU A 266 -11.65 -15.18 -1.90
CA LEU A 266 -10.22 -14.95 -2.08
C LEU A 266 -9.55 -14.68 -0.73
N ASP A 267 -8.68 -15.59 -0.31
CA ASP A 267 -7.81 -15.42 0.85
C ASP A 267 -6.34 -15.30 0.40
N VAL A 268 -5.80 -14.10 0.64
CA VAL A 268 -4.39 -13.75 0.39
C VAL A 268 -3.73 -13.25 1.68
N SER A 269 -4.25 -13.64 2.85
CA SER A 269 -3.69 -13.23 4.15
C SER A 269 -2.26 -13.73 4.35
N ASN A 270 -1.55 -13.10 5.30
CA ASN A 270 -0.21 -13.51 5.70
C ASN A 270 0.80 -13.49 4.53
N ASN A 271 0.72 -12.48 3.67
CA ASN A 271 1.61 -12.27 2.53
C ASN A 271 2.38 -10.93 2.69
N LEU A 272 2.95 -10.41 1.60
CA LEU A 272 3.71 -9.16 1.53
C LEU A 272 3.05 -8.13 0.59
N ILE A 273 1.73 -8.19 0.45
CA ILE A 273 0.98 -7.38 -0.52
C ILE A 273 0.87 -5.94 -0.03
N LYS A 274 1.30 -4.99 -0.87
CA LYS A 274 1.16 -3.54 -0.60
C LYS A 274 0.00 -2.90 -1.34
N TYR A 275 -0.24 -3.36 -2.56
CA TYR A 275 -1.17 -2.75 -3.49
C TYR A 275 -1.54 -3.76 -4.59
N PHE A 276 -2.79 -3.71 -5.06
CA PHE A 276 -3.25 -4.26 -6.33
C PHE A 276 -4.42 -3.42 -6.83
N ASP A 277 -4.76 -3.55 -8.12
CA ASP A 277 -5.90 -2.84 -8.69
C ASP A 277 -7.21 -3.46 -8.20
N ILE A 278 -7.99 -2.72 -7.41
CA ILE A 278 -9.28 -3.18 -6.88
C ILE A 278 -10.25 -3.47 -8.02
N SER A 279 -10.15 -2.75 -9.14
CA SER A 279 -11.02 -2.99 -10.31
C SER A 279 -10.78 -4.33 -11.00
N ASP A 280 -9.67 -5.01 -10.71
CA ASP A 280 -9.36 -6.35 -11.20
C ASP A 280 -9.99 -7.47 -10.34
N LEU A 281 -10.66 -7.15 -9.24
CA LEU A 281 -11.33 -8.17 -8.41
C LEU A 281 -12.45 -8.88 -9.20
N PRO A 282 -12.60 -10.21 -9.03
CA PRO A 282 -13.66 -10.98 -9.68
C PRO A 282 -15.07 -10.44 -9.38
N GLU A 283 -15.95 -10.45 -10.39
CA GLU A 283 -17.28 -9.83 -10.32
C GLU A 283 -18.17 -10.41 -9.20
N ASN A 284 -18.06 -11.72 -8.94
CA ASN A 284 -18.87 -12.43 -7.94
C ASN A 284 -18.21 -12.55 -6.57
N LEU A 285 -17.04 -11.93 -6.36
CA LEU A 285 -16.31 -12.04 -5.10
C LEU A 285 -17.15 -11.51 -3.93
N GLY A 286 -17.44 -12.39 -2.97
CA GLY A 286 -18.20 -12.13 -1.75
C GLY A 286 -17.32 -12.06 -0.50
N TYR A 287 -16.18 -12.75 -0.50
CA TYR A 287 -15.26 -12.83 0.63
C TYR A 287 -13.85 -12.42 0.19
N LEU A 288 -13.26 -11.44 0.88
CA LEU A 288 -11.91 -10.95 0.63
C LEU A 288 -11.14 -10.84 1.94
N GLU A 289 -10.12 -11.67 2.08
CA GLU A 289 -9.24 -11.73 3.25
C GLU A 289 -7.83 -11.23 2.88
N LEU A 290 -7.43 -10.14 3.54
CA LEU A 290 -6.22 -9.36 3.27
C LEU A 290 -5.39 -9.14 4.55
N SER A 291 -5.71 -9.79 5.65
CA SER A 291 -5.05 -9.60 6.95
C SER A 291 -3.58 -10.00 6.90
N ASN A 292 -2.76 -9.40 7.77
CA ASN A 292 -1.32 -9.68 7.86
C ASN A 292 -0.58 -9.44 6.53
N ASN A 293 -0.82 -8.27 5.93
CA ASN A 293 -0.16 -7.78 4.71
C ASN A 293 0.47 -6.40 4.98
N LEU A 294 0.80 -5.66 3.91
CA LEU A 294 1.48 -4.36 3.94
C LEU A 294 0.62 -3.27 3.28
N ILE A 295 -0.70 -3.40 3.36
CA ILE A 295 -1.64 -2.50 2.70
C ILE A 295 -1.65 -1.15 3.41
N THR A 296 -1.57 -0.06 2.65
CA THR A 296 -1.62 1.33 3.15
C THR A 296 -2.88 2.03 2.64
N ASN A 297 -3.20 3.22 3.16
CA ASN A 297 -4.39 3.98 2.74
C ASN A 297 -4.46 4.25 1.23
N ASP A 298 -3.31 4.28 0.53
CA ASP A 298 -3.25 4.49 -0.92
C ASP A 298 -4.00 3.41 -1.71
N PHE A 299 -4.16 2.21 -1.14
CA PHE A 299 -4.96 1.13 -1.71
C PHE A 299 -6.40 1.55 -2.03
N PHE A 300 -7.00 2.41 -1.21
CA PHE A 300 -8.41 2.79 -1.35
C PHE A 300 -8.63 4.01 -2.26
N ASN A 301 -7.59 4.65 -2.80
CA ASN A 301 -7.74 5.80 -3.71
C ASN A 301 -8.31 5.43 -5.09
N GLN A 302 -8.62 4.15 -5.30
CA GLN A 302 -9.10 3.57 -6.54
C GLN A 302 -10.63 3.68 -6.58
N LYS A 303 -11.17 4.47 -7.52
CA LYS A 303 -12.61 4.83 -7.60
C LYS A 303 -13.51 3.68 -8.10
N ALA A 304 -13.26 2.45 -7.69
CA ALA A 304 -14.03 1.26 -8.05
C ALA A 304 -15.02 0.90 -6.92
N VAL A 305 -16.19 0.37 -7.27
CA VAL A 305 -17.22 -0.03 -6.30
C VAL A 305 -17.54 -1.51 -6.49
N HIS A 306 -17.40 -2.30 -5.41
CA HIS A 306 -17.61 -3.74 -5.38
C HIS A 306 -18.78 -4.09 -4.46
N LYS A 307 -19.97 -4.20 -5.07
CA LYS A 307 -21.24 -4.42 -4.36
C LYS A 307 -21.45 -5.86 -3.88
N LYS A 308 -20.62 -6.80 -4.31
CA LYS A 308 -20.78 -8.23 -4.00
C LYS A 308 -19.98 -8.65 -2.77
N VAL A 309 -18.90 -7.94 -2.46
CA VAL A 309 -18.09 -8.21 -1.27
C VAL A 309 -18.92 -7.92 -0.02
N LYS A 310 -19.06 -8.94 0.82
CA LYS A 310 -19.77 -8.95 2.09
C LYS A 310 -18.81 -9.06 3.28
N TYR A 311 -17.68 -9.72 3.08
CA TYR A 311 -16.69 -9.94 4.14
C TYR A 311 -15.36 -9.34 3.70
N LEU A 312 -14.89 -8.36 4.46
CA LEU A 312 -13.60 -7.70 4.21
C LEU A 312 -12.75 -7.71 5.48
N LEU A 313 -11.69 -8.50 5.46
CA LEU A 313 -10.79 -8.70 6.60
C LEU A 313 -9.45 -8.03 6.29
N LEU A 314 -9.08 -7.03 7.09
CA LEU A 314 -7.92 -6.14 6.88
C LEU A 314 -7.05 -6.01 8.14
N ASN A 315 -7.14 -6.99 9.06
CA ASN A 315 -6.40 -6.95 10.31
C ASN A 315 -4.89 -6.90 10.07
N ASN A 316 -4.14 -6.23 10.93
CA ASN A 316 -2.68 -6.19 10.92
C ASN A 316 -2.09 -5.81 9.53
N ASN A 317 -2.37 -4.59 9.09
CA ASN A 317 -1.83 -3.97 7.88
C ASN A 317 -1.12 -2.64 8.24
N GLU A 318 -0.65 -1.90 7.23
CA GLU A 318 -0.04 -0.57 7.40
C GLU A 318 -1.08 0.55 7.20
N LEU A 319 -2.35 0.30 7.54
CA LEU A 319 -3.42 1.30 7.43
C LEU A 319 -3.37 2.28 8.61
N ILE A 320 -3.59 3.55 8.30
CA ILE A 320 -3.89 4.59 9.29
C ILE A 320 -5.41 4.81 9.26
N ILE A 321 -6.11 4.24 10.25
CA ILE A 321 -7.56 4.31 10.34
C ILE A 321 -7.98 5.71 10.83
N THR A 322 -8.72 6.39 9.97
CA THR A 322 -9.35 7.70 10.15
C THR A 322 -10.83 7.62 9.74
N ALA A 323 -11.65 8.64 10.03
CA ALA A 323 -13.02 8.69 9.54
C ALA A 323 -13.09 8.65 7.99
N SER A 324 -12.18 9.36 7.30
CA SER A 324 -12.10 9.34 5.83
C SER A 324 -11.91 7.94 5.25
N ILE A 325 -10.98 7.15 5.80
CA ILE A 325 -10.71 5.82 5.24
C ILE A 325 -11.89 4.88 5.51
N LEU A 326 -12.58 5.02 6.65
CA LEU A 326 -13.78 4.25 6.95
C LEU A 326 -14.91 4.55 5.97
N HIS A 327 -15.16 5.83 5.66
CA HIS A 327 -16.12 6.21 4.63
C HIS A 327 -15.75 5.63 3.26
N LEU A 328 -14.49 5.72 2.88
CA LEU A 328 -14.02 5.23 1.58
C LEU A 328 -14.13 3.70 1.47
N ILE A 329 -13.83 2.96 2.54
CA ILE A 329 -14.09 1.51 2.62
C ILE A 329 -15.56 1.21 2.38
N LEU A 330 -16.48 1.92 3.05
CA LEU A 330 -17.93 1.70 2.88
C LEU A 330 -18.45 2.19 1.51
N GLU A 331 -17.81 3.17 0.88
CA GLU A 331 -18.15 3.61 -0.49
C GLU A 331 -17.74 2.55 -1.52
N ILE A 332 -16.53 1.99 -1.38
CA ILE A 332 -16.00 0.94 -2.26
C ILE A 332 -16.77 -0.36 -2.02
N PHE A 333 -17.09 -0.71 -0.79
CA PHE A 333 -17.78 -1.94 -0.40
C PHE A 333 -19.10 -1.65 0.33
N PRO A 334 -20.15 -1.22 -0.39
CA PRO A 334 -21.37 -0.70 0.23
C PRO A 334 -22.26 -1.77 0.89
N ASN A 335 -22.02 -3.04 0.63
CA ASN A 335 -22.86 -4.16 1.09
C ASN A 335 -22.14 -5.08 2.08
N LEU A 336 -21.15 -4.56 2.82
CA LEU A 336 -20.46 -5.35 3.84
C LEU A 336 -21.44 -5.85 4.90
N GLU A 337 -21.21 -7.10 5.33
CA GLU A 337 -21.79 -7.77 6.48
C GLU A 337 -20.74 -7.93 7.60
N SER A 338 -19.45 -7.97 7.25
CA SER A 338 -18.32 -7.97 8.18
C SER A 338 -17.17 -7.08 7.71
N LEU A 339 -16.58 -6.35 8.64
CA LEU A 339 -15.38 -5.55 8.46
C LEU A 339 -14.44 -5.77 9.65
N GLU A 340 -13.19 -6.13 9.40
CA GLU A 340 -12.19 -6.33 10.45
C GLU A 340 -10.96 -5.46 10.21
N LEU A 341 -10.53 -4.72 11.23
CA LEU A 341 -9.50 -3.67 11.14
C LEU A 341 -8.54 -3.66 12.35
N LEU A 342 -8.51 -4.75 13.13
CA LEU A 342 -7.61 -4.90 14.28
C LEU A 342 -6.14 -4.68 13.88
N ASP A 343 -5.32 -4.29 14.86
CA ASP A 343 -3.87 -4.15 14.68
C ASP A 343 -3.39 -3.22 13.55
N ASN A 344 -4.24 -2.27 13.15
CA ASN A 344 -3.85 -1.12 12.31
C ASN A 344 -3.59 0.14 13.18
N GLU A 345 -2.84 1.11 12.64
CA GLU A 345 -2.62 2.40 13.29
C GLU A 345 -3.95 3.18 13.33
N LYS A 346 -4.26 3.83 14.45
CA LYS A 346 -5.51 4.59 14.63
C LYS A 346 -5.18 6.06 14.84
N LYS A 347 -5.87 6.95 14.14
CA LYS A 347 -5.66 8.39 14.27
C LYS A 347 -6.97 9.17 14.25
N GLY A 348 -7.28 9.80 15.38
CA GLY A 348 -8.47 10.65 15.51
C GLY A 348 -9.80 9.88 15.53
N ILE A 349 -9.76 8.62 15.96
CA ILE A 349 -10.94 7.76 16.13
C ILE A 349 -10.88 7.07 17.52
N PRO A 350 -12.03 6.78 18.16
CA PRO A 350 -12.07 6.05 19.42
C PRO A 350 -11.47 4.65 19.30
N SER A 351 -10.71 4.22 20.32
CA SER A 351 -10.13 2.87 20.38
C SER A 351 -11.19 1.78 20.43
N GLU A 352 -12.33 2.08 21.03
CA GLU A 352 -13.46 1.18 21.31
C GLU A 352 -14.30 0.87 20.06
N LEU A 353 -14.02 1.53 18.93
CA LEU A 353 -14.69 1.22 17.66
C LEU A 353 -14.41 -0.19 17.17
N PHE A 354 -13.19 -0.67 17.45
CA PHE A 354 -12.73 -1.96 16.98
C PHE A 354 -13.12 -3.04 17.97
N GLY A 355 -13.34 -4.24 17.45
CA GLY A 355 -13.57 -5.42 18.27
C GLY A 355 -12.36 -5.82 19.11
N ASP A 356 -12.44 -7.00 19.69
CA ASP A 356 -11.30 -7.74 20.19
C ASP A 356 -11.08 -9.00 19.33
N TYR A 357 -10.10 -9.82 19.68
CA TYR A 357 -9.84 -11.06 18.95
C TYR A 357 -10.98 -12.09 19.04
N GLU A 358 -11.91 -11.96 20.00
CA GLU A 358 -13.09 -12.83 20.09
C GLU A 358 -14.25 -12.32 19.22
N HIS A 359 -14.32 -11.00 19.01
CA HIS A 359 -15.39 -10.32 18.26
C HIS A 359 -14.80 -9.31 17.27
N PRO A 360 -14.02 -9.73 16.26
CA PRO A 360 -13.21 -8.83 15.43
C PRO A 360 -14.02 -7.94 14.46
N ASN A 361 -15.26 -8.34 14.14
CA ASN A 361 -16.13 -7.58 13.25
C ASN A 361 -16.54 -6.23 13.88
N CYS A 362 -15.99 -5.15 13.35
CA CYS A 362 -16.23 -3.78 13.81
C CYS A 362 -17.28 -3.02 12.96
N LEU A 363 -17.90 -3.66 11.95
CA LEU A 363 -18.74 -2.97 10.97
C LEU A 363 -19.87 -2.14 11.60
N LYS A 364 -20.62 -2.72 12.55
CA LYS A 364 -21.73 -2.00 13.20
C LYS A 364 -21.26 -0.81 14.01
N ASN A 365 -20.12 -0.92 14.69
CA ASN A 365 -19.54 0.18 15.46
C ASN A 365 -19.04 1.29 14.54
N VAL A 366 -18.39 0.91 13.43
CA VAL A 366 -17.96 1.84 12.37
C VAL A 366 -19.17 2.53 11.77
N GLN A 367 -20.20 1.79 11.36
CA GLN A 367 -21.44 2.36 10.82
C GLN A 367 -22.10 3.28 11.84
N HIS A 368 -22.21 2.89 13.10
CA HIS A 368 -22.78 3.75 14.15
C HIS A 368 -21.96 5.02 14.38
N PHE A 369 -20.64 4.92 14.34
CA PHE A 369 -19.74 6.08 14.45
C PHE A 369 -19.90 7.03 13.25
N LEU A 370 -19.94 6.49 12.03
CA LEU A 370 -20.16 7.25 10.81
C LEU A 370 -21.61 7.77 10.70
N GLU A 371 -22.59 7.05 11.25
CA GLU A 371 -23.97 7.51 11.40
C GLU A 371 -24.05 8.61 12.44
N GLY A 372 -23.31 8.53 13.55
CA GLY A 372 -23.20 9.62 14.52
C GLY A 372 -22.61 10.88 13.88
N ILE A 373 -21.68 10.69 12.95
CA ILE A 373 -21.16 11.73 12.05
C ILE A 373 -22.29 12.22 11.09
N ASP A 374 -23.09 11.35 10.50
CA ASP A 374 -24.19 11.71 9.58
C ASP A 374 -25.46 12.30 10.27
N LEU A 375 -25.76 11.92 11.52
CA LEU A 375 -26.90 12.33 12.34
C LEU A 375 -26.67 13.71 12.99
N LEU A 376 -25.44 14.22 12.96
CA LEU A 376 -25.11 15.61 13.32
C LEU A 376 -25.64 16.63 12.29
N VAL A 377 -26.41 16.21 11.29
CA VAL A 377 -27.34 17.08 10.56
C VAL A 377 -28.54 17.51 11.46
N GLY A 378 -28.70 16.96 12.67
CA GLY A 378 -29.80 17.28 13.58
C GLY A 378 -29.41 17.60 15.03
N HIS A 379 -29.58 18.88 15.39
CA HIS A 379 -30.28 19.40 16.59
C HIS A 379 -29.58 20.37 17.57
N ASP A 380 -28.25 20.58 17.52
CA ASP A 380 -27.58 21.63 18.34
C ASP A 380 -26.76 22.64 17.50
N TYR A 381 -26.96 22.65 16.19
CA TYR A 381 -26.28 23.58 15.28
C TYR A 381 -27.10 24.85 15.10
N GLU A 382 -26.43 25.99 15.17
CA GLU A 382 -26.98 27.23 14.63
C GLU A 382 -27.08 27.15 13.09
N GLU A 383 -28.03 27.87 12.50
CA GLU A 383 -28.17 27.98 11.05
C GLU A 383 -26.84 28.39 10.41
N PHE A 384 -26.56 27.86 9.21
CA PHE A 384 -25.39 28.11 8.38
C PHE A 384 -24.74 29.48 8.59
N LEU A 385 -23.40 29.50 8.75
CA LEU A 385 -22.64 30.72 8.97
C LEU A 385 -22.61 31.54 7.68
N SER A 386 -23.62 32.38 7.47
CA SER A 386 -23.79 33.18 6.27
C SER A 386 -22.84 34.38 6.21
N ALA A 387 -22.59 34.91 5.01
CA ALA A 387 -21.83 36.14 4.81
C ALA A 387 -22.37 37.34 5.64
N SER A 388 -23.68 37.38 5.92
CA SER A 388 -24.28 38.42 6.76
C SER A 388 -24.01 38.21 8.26
N LYS A 389 -23.99 36.96 8.75
CA LYS A 389 -23.55 36.63 10.12
C LYS A 389 -22.05 36.88 10.30
N LEU A 390 -21.22 36.48 9.34
CA LEU A 390 -19.79 36.80 9.29
C LEU A 390 -19.53 38.30 9.34
N LYS A 391 -20.29 39.10 8.58
CA LYS A 391 -20.20 40.57 8.65
C LYS A 391 -20.62 41.11 10.01
N LYS A 392 -21.62 40.53 10.67
CA LYS A 392 -21.99 40.94 12.04
C LYS A 392 -20.88 40.62 13.04
N ILE A 393 -20.34 39.40 13.02
CA ILE A 393 -19.21 38.98 13.86
C ILE A 393 -18.02 39.92 13.65
N ASN A 394 -17.61 40.12 12.39
CA ASN A 394 -16.49 41.00 12.05
C ASN A 394 -16.75 42.49 12.35
N ASN A 395 -18.00 42.97 12.34
CA ASN A 395 -18.33 44.37 12.65
C ASN A 395 -18.61 44.61 14.15
N SER A 396 -18.86 43.56 14.93
CA SER A 396 -19.05 43.68 16.39
C SER A 396 -17.74 43.78 17.16
N SER A 397 -16.62 43.40 16.54
CA SER A 397 -15.32 43.32 17.20
C SER A 397 -14.42 44.48 16.75
N ASN A 398 -13.99 45.34 17.68
CA ASN A 398 -13.02 46.44 17.44
C ASN A 398 -11.56 45.92 17.28
N LEU A 399 -11.41 44.66 16.88
CA LEU A 399 -10.16 43.92 16.88
C LEU A 399 -9.37 44.22 15.61
N ASN A 400 -8.12 44.65 15.76
CA ASN A 400 -7.32 45.16 14.65
C ASN A 400 -6.33 44.13 14.08
N ASP A 401 -5.92 43.15 14.90
CA ASP A 401 -4.89 42.19 14.54
C ASP A 401 -5.52 40.84 14.20
N PHE A 402 -5.09 40.23 13.10
CA PHE A 402 -5.63 38.93 12.66
C PHE A 402 -4.64 38.11 11.85
N ILE A 403 -4.90 36.81 11.80
CA ILE A 403 -4.40 35.89 10.78
C ILE A 403 -5.56 35.05 10.25
N GLU A 404 -5.58 34.86 8.94
CA GLU A 404 -6.53 34.02 8.24
C GLU A 404 -5.77 33.09 7.28
N ILE A 405 -6.09 31.80 7.37
CA ILE A 405 -5.54 30.74 6.55
C ILE A 405 -6.69 30.10 5.78
N LYS A 406 -6.55 29.99 4.46
CA LYS A 406 -7.55 29.31 3.62
C LYS A 406 -6.93 28.14 2.89
N TRP A 407 -7.50 26.96 3.08
CA TRP A 407 -7.18 25.81 2.26
C TRP A 407 -8.28 25.63 1.21
N GLN A 408 -7.90 25.46 -0.05
CA GLN A 408 -8.83 25.26 -1.16
C GLN A 408 -8.44 24.01 -1.94
N GLU A 409 -9.38 23.07 -2.09
CA GLU A 409 -9.22 21.87 -2.90
C GLU A 409 -10.61 21.35 -3.30
N ASN A 410 -10.79 21.08 -4.59
CA ASN A 410 -12.08 20.66 -5.14
C ASN A 410 -12.55 19.30 -4.59
N LYS A 411 -11.60 18.48 -4.15
CA LYS A 411 -11.83 17.12 -3.66
C LYS A 411 -11.85 17.02 -2.14
N PHE A 412 -11.98 18.12 -1.41
CA PHE A 412 -12.05 18.01 0.04
C PHE A 412 -13.21 17.11 0.49
N PRO A 413 -12.97 16.15 1.38
CA PRO A 413 -14.05 15.53 2.16
C PRO A 413 -14.49 16.51 3.24
N VAL A 414 -15.05 17.65 2.81
CA VAL A 414 -15.34 18.82 3.63
C VAL A 414 -16.15 18.44 4.86
N LYS A 415 -17.18 17.61 4.67
CA LYS A 415 -18.06 17.13 5.73
C LYS A 415 -17.25 16.48 6.87
N ILE A 416 -16.42 15.50 6.52
CA ILE A 416 -15.56 14.76 7.45
C ILE A 416 -14.56 15.69 8.15
N ILE A 417 -13.91 16.58 7.40
CA ILE A 417 -12.94 17.52 7.96
C ILE A 417 -13.60 18.46 8.97
N LEU A 418 -14.75 19.04 8.61
CA LEU A 418 -15.50 19.96 9.48
C LEU A 418 -16.00 19.26 10.73
N GLU A 419 -16.50 18.03 10.62
CA GLU A 419 -17.02 17.27 11.76
C GLU A 419 -15.91 16.84 12.70
N GLN A 420 -14.75 16.40 12.19
CA GLN A 420 -13.60 16.10 13.03
C GLN A 420 -13.09 17.38 13.73
N ILE A 421 -13.04 18.50 13.01
CA ILE A 421 -12.73 19.80 13.60
C ILE A 421 -13.74 20.14 14.71
N GLN A 422 -15.04 20.06 14.43
CA GLN A 422 -16.08 20.37 15.40
C GLN A 422 -15.95 19.46 16.62
N TYR A 423 -15.75 18.16 16.43
CA TYR A 423 -15.59 17.18 17.50
C TYR A 423 -14.36 17.47 18.38
N GLU A 424 -13.17 17.58 17.78
CA GLU A 424 -11.94 17.83 18.53
C GLU A 424 -11.99 19.18 19.26
N PHE A 425 -12.44 20.23 18.58
CA PHE A 425 -12.46 21.57 19.16
C PHE A 425 -13.60 21.79 20.15
N SER A 426 -14.68 21.01 20.08
CA SER A 426 -15.70 20.99 21.13
C SER A 426 -15.11 20.61 22.48
N LYS A 427 -14.15 19.68 22.55
CA LYS A 427 -13.53 19.28 23.82
C LYS A 427 -12.85 20.46 24.51
N TYR A 428 -12.32 21.40 23.73
CA TYR A 428 -11.64 22.60 24.23
C TYR A 428 -12.62 23.74 24.54
N PHE A 429 -13.63 23.95 23.68
CA PHE A 429 -14.47 25.15 23.72
C PHE A 429 -15.87 24.95 24.30
N LEU A 430 -16.35 23.73 24.53
CA LEU A 430 -17.73 23.48 25.00
C LEU A 430 -18.04 24.18 26.35
N LYS A 431 -17.03 24.46 27.16
CA LYS A 431 -17.16 25.18 28.43
C LYS A 431 -17.05 26.70 28.30
N MET A 432 -16.80 27.23 27.09
CA MET A 432 -16.69 28.67 26.85
C MET A 432 -18.09 29.28 26.66
N PRO A 433 -18.40 30.42 27.30
CA PRO A 433 -19.74 31.03 27.23
C PRO A 433 -20.18 31.44 25.81
N SER A 434 -19.22 31.75 24.94
CA SER A 434 -19.47 32.29 23.59
C SER A 434 -19.02 31.32 22.48
N PHE A 435 -19.07 30.01 22.73
CA PHE A 435 -18.82 28.98 21.72
C PHE A 435 -20.10 28.62 20.96
N THR A 436 -20.00 28.50 19.64
CA THR A 436 -21.11 28.16 18.77
C THR A 436 -20.65 27.21 17.67
N LYS A 437 -21.45 26.17 17.44
CA LYS A 437 -21.30 25.27 16.29
C LYS A 437 -22.27 25.68 15.20
N TYR A 438 -21.76 25.78 13.98
CA TYR A 438 -22.54 26.05 12.78
C TYR A 438 -22.46 24.83 11.86
N VAL A 439 -23.45 24.65 10.99
CA VAL A 439 -23.46 23.56 9.99
C VAL A 439 -22.13 23.49 9.22
N ASN A 440 -21.56 24.63 8.86
CA ASN A 440 -20.33 24.73 8.09
C ASN A 440 -19.10 25.12 8.92
N GLY A 441 -19.13 25.11 10.26
CA GLY A 441 -17.96 25.53 11.03
C GLY A 441 -18.15 25.68 12.54
N ILE A 442 -17.22 26.39 13.16
CA ILE A 442 -17.22 26.74 14.58
C ILE A 442 -16.78 28.20 14.77
N TYR A 443 -17.36 28.82 15.78
CA TYR A 443 -17.00 30.13 16.29
C TYR A 443 -16.81 30.06 17.80
N CYS A 444 -15.81 30.76 18.31
CA CYS A 444 -15.67 30.97 19.74
C CYS A 444 -15.14 32.38 19.98
N PHE A 445 -15.84 33.15 20.81
CA PHE A 445 -15.28 34.36 21.41
C PHE A 445 -14.66 34.02 22.77
N ILE A 446 -13.37 34.27 22.92
CA ILE A 446 -12.59 34.01 24.12
C ILE A 446 -12.53 35.32 24.93
N GLU A 447 -13.52 35.52 25.79
CA GLU A 447 -13.80 36.80 26.47
C GLU A 447 -12.59 37.36 27.25
N HIS A 448 -11.85 36.50 27.95
CA HIS A 448 -10.75 36.95 28.82
C HIS A 448 -9.54 37.51 28.06
N ASP A 449 -9.35 37.07 26.81
CA ASP A 449 -8.25 37.53 25.94
C ASP A 449 -8.76 38.38 24.77
N ASN A 450 -10.06 38.73 24.75
CA ASN A 450 -10.71 39.45 23.66
C ASN A 450 -10.29 38.90 22.27
N CYS A 451 -10.42 37.58 22.11
CA CYS A 451 -9.93 36.86 20.94
C CYS A 451 -11.08 36.10 20.26
N GLU A 452 -11.24 36.30 18.95
CA GLU A 452 -12.15 35.55 18.11
C GLU A 452 -11.41 34.38 17.44
N PHE A 453 -11.95 33.18 17.63
CA PHE A 453 -11.59 31.98 16.88
C PHE A 453 -12.72 31.66 15.92
N LEU A 454 -12.38 31.50 14.64
CA LEU A 454 -13.32 31.15 13.60
C LEU A 454 -12.73 30.07 12.68
N LEU A 455 -13.48 29.02 12.41
CA LEU A 455 -13.08 27.96 11.50
C LEU A 455 -14.30 27.42 10.76
N TYR A 456 -14.38 27.63 9.45
CA TYR A 456 -15.56 27.28 8.67
C TYR A 456 -15.22 26.91 7.24
N PHE A 457 -16.18 26.31 6.54
CA PHE A 457 -16.15 26.05 5.12
C PHE A 457 -17.02 27.04 4.37
N GLU A 458 -16.44 27.67 3.36
CA GLU A 458 -17.12 28.52 2.39
C GLU A 458 -17.50 27.70 1.16
N GLU A 459 -18.80 27.60 0.91
CA GLU A 459 -19.35 26.71 -0.12
C GLU A 459 -19.12 27.27 -1.52
N GLU A 460 -19.21 28.59 -1.69
CA GLU A 460 -19.04 29.24 -3.00
C GLU A 460 -17.60 29.09 -3.52
N THR A 461 -16.61 29.26 -2.65
CA THR A 461 -15.18 29.20 -3.01
C THR A 461 -14.57 27.81 -2.78
N LYS A 462 -15.29 26.90 -2.11
CA LYS A 462 -14.81 25.59 -1.66
C LYS A 462 -13.56 25.68 -0.78
N GLU A 463 -13.57 26.63 0.15
CA GLU A 463 -12.43 26.93 1.02
C GLU A 463 -12.73 26.54 2.47
N ILE A 464 -11.77 25.89 3.13
CA ILE A 464 -11.74 25.80 4.60
C ILE A 464 -10.95 27.00 5.11
N ILE A 465 -11.58 27.84 5.93
CA ILE A 465 -11.03 29.10 6.43
C ILE A 465 -10.84 29.01 7.93
N PHE A 466 -9.60 29.17 8.39
CA PHE A 466 -9.22 29.32 9.79
C PHE A 466 -8.81 30.77 10.04
N LYS A 467 -9.48 31.46 10.96
CA LYS A 467 -9.18 32.85 11.32
C LYS A 467 -9.08 33.01 12.83
N ILE A 468 -8.02 33.69 13.27
CA ILE A 468 -7.86 34.22 14.61
C ILE A 468 -7.81 35.75 14.52
N GLN A 469 -8.55 36.45 15.37
CA GLN A 469 -8.56 37.90 15.42
C GLN A 469 -8.58 38.37 16.88
N ALA A 470 -7.77 39.38 17.24
CA ALA A 470 -7.66 39.90 18.61
C ALA A 470 -7.17 41.36 18.64
N ASP A 471 -7.07 41.95 19.83
CA ASP A 471 -6.59 43.31 20.04
C ASP A 471 -5.10 43.48 19.73
N THR A 472 -4.32 42.43 19.94
CA THR A 472 -2.86 42.46 19.79
C THR A 472 -2.34 41.22 19.06
N SER A 473 -1.29 41.40 18.27
CA SER A 473 -0.61 40.31 17.56
C SER A 473 -0.05 39.23 18.48
N ALA A 474 0.24 39.53 19.75
CA ALA A 474 0.69 38.55 20.73
C ALA A 474 -0.40 37.53 21.11
N ILE A 475 -1.65 37.98 21.21
CA ILE A 475 -2.79 37.10 21.46
C ILE A 475 -3.09 36.25 20.22
N VAL A 476 -3.04 36.87 19.03
CA VAL A 476 -3.17 36.16 17.75
C VAL A 476 -2.13 35.05 17.64
N ASP A 477 -0.86 35.36 17.94
CA ASP A 477 0.27 34.43 17.94
C ASP A 477 0.04 33.22 18.85
N LEU A 478 -0.39 33.47 20.08
CA LEU A 478 -0.67 32.43 21.08
C LEU A 478 -1.71 31.43 20.57
N TYR A 479 -2.87 31.93 20.14
CA TYR A 479 -3.99 31.08 19.73
C TYR A 479 -3.77 30.42 18.37
N PHE A 480 -3.10 31.12 17.45
CA PHE A 480 -2.65 30.53 16.19
C PHE A 480 -1.75 29.31 16.45
N HIS A 481 -0.68 29.45 17.23
CA HIS A 481 0.25 28.34 17.48
C HIS A 481 -0.39 27.20 18.27
N LYS A 482 -1.36 27.52 19.14
CA LYS A 482 -2.11 26.52 19.91
C LYS A 482 -2.91 25.56 19.02
N TYR A 483 -3.52 26.08 17.95
CA TYR A 483 -4.52 25.32 17.18
C TYR A 483 -4.11 24.99 15.74
N PHE A 484 -3.25 25.79 15.12
CA PHE A 484 -2.89 25.65 13.70
C PHE A 484 -2.37 24.25 13.36
N LYS A 485 -1.50 23.67 14.20
CA LYS A 485 -0.92 22.34 13.96
C LYS A 485 -2.01 21.26 13.88
N GLU A 486 -2.97 21.29 14.79
CA GLU A 486 -4.06 20.31 14.87
C GLU A 486 -5.01 20.45 13.68
N ILE A 487 -5.42 21.69 13.36
CA ILE A 487 -6.27 21.97 12.18
C ILE A 487 -5.57 21.49 10.90
N ASN A 488 -4.30 21.87 10.71
CA ASN A 488 -3.53 21.48 9.54
C ASN A 488 -3.38 19.94 9.46
N MET A 489 -3.22 19.27 10.60
CA MET A 489 -3.15 17.81 10.67
C MET A 489 -4.49 17.14 10.31
N ILE A 490 -5.61 17.65 10.82
CA ILE A 490 -6.95 17.13 10.50
C ILE A 490 -7.22 17.29 9.01
N ILE A 491 -6.96 18.48 8.45
CA ILE A 491 -7.13 18.72 7.01
C ILE A 491 -6.25 17.77 6.21
N SER A 492 -4.96 17.64 6.53
CA SER A 492 -4.04 16.78 5.76
C SER A 492 -4.34 15.29 5.89
N SER A 493 -4.79 14.83 7.06
CA SER A 493 -5.02 13.40 7.33
C SER A 493 -6.31 12.92 6.67
N ASN A 494 -7.31 13.80 6.51
CA ASN A 494 -8.57 13.44 5.87
C ASN A 494 -8.57 13.69 4.36
N SER A 495 -7.85 14.72 3.89
CA SER A 495 -7.76 14.98 2.45
C SER A 495 -6.78 14.04 1.74
N HIS A 496 -5.80 13.49 2.46
CA HIS A 496 -4.64 12.79 1.91
C HIS A 496 -3.84 13.62 0.87
N ILE A 497 -4.09 14.94 0.80
CA ILE A 497 -3.47 15.86 -0.14
C ILE A 497 -2.63 16.87 0.64
N ASN A 498 -1.40 17.09 0.17
CA ASN A 498 -0.55 18.15 0.69
C ASN A 498 -0.96 19.49 0.05
N ILE A 499 -1.73 20.30 0.77
CA ILE A 499 -2.31 21.54 0.23
C ILE A 499 -1.54 22.74 0.75
N LEU A 500 -1.21 23.68 -0.14
CA LEU A 500 -0.62 24.96 0.23
C LEU A 500 -1.71 26.01 0.51
N PRO A 501 -2.01 26.36 1.77
CA PRO A 501 -3.06 27.33 2.06
C PRO A 501 -2.65 28.75 1.68
N SER A 502 -3.62 29.60 1.36
CA SER A 502 -3.43 31.06 1.30
C SER A 502 -3.41 31.62 2.72
N VAL A 503 -2.57 32.65 2.95
CA VAL A 503 -2.40 33.26 4.26
C VAL A 503 -2.52 34.77 4.12
N SER A 504 -3.46 35.36 4.84
CA SER A 504 -3.65 36.80 4.98
C SER A 504 -3.58 37.19 6.45
N CYS A 505 -3.02 38.35 6.77
CA CYS A 505 -2.87 38.81 8.15
C CYS A 505 -2.75 40.33 8.21
N SER A 506 -2.95 40.89 9.39
CA SER A 506 -2.58 42.28 9.67
C SER A 506 -1.06 42.46 9.60
N LYS A 507 -0.60 43.70 9.39
CA LYS A 507 0.83 44.02 9.25
C LYS A 507 1.65 43.65 10.50
N SER A 508 1.06 43.81 11.67
CA SER A 508 1.64 43.42 12.96
C SER A 508 1.83 41.89 13.09
N CYS A 509 1.10 41.09 12.31
CA CYS A 509 1.11 39.63 12.28
C CYS A 509 1.92 39.05 11.11
N ASP A 510 2.66 39.87 10.34
CA ASP A 510 3.46 39.41 9.17
C ASP A 510 4.44 38.27 9.53
N PHE A 511 4.92 38.21 10.78
CA PHE A 511 5.79 37.13 11.25
C PHE A 511 5.10 35.75 11.26
N LEU A 512 3.78 35.69 11.43
CA LEU A 512 3.00 34.45 11.35
C LEU A 512 2.85 33.97 9.91
N LYS A 513 2.77 34.89 8.95
CA LYS A 513 2.85 34.56 7.54
C LYS A 513 4.22 33.98 7.19
N ASP A 514 5.30 34.55 7.73
CA ASP A 514 6.65 33.98 7.60
C ASP A 514 6.77 32.59 8.24
N PHE A 515 6.12 32.37 9.39
CA PHE A 515 6.02 31.05 10.00
C PHE A 515 5.32 30.04 9.08
N CYS A 516 4.14 30.39 8.54
CA CYS A 516 3.42 29.55 7.58
C CYS A 516 4.30 29.25 6.36
N ASN A 517 4.99 30.26 5.84
CA ASN A 517 5.88 30.10 4.69
C ASN A 517 6.99 29.06 4.98
N LYS A 518 7.51 29.01 6.21
CA LYS A 518 8.48 27.98 6.65
C LYS A 518 7.85 26.59 6.75
N VAL A 519 6.66 26.49 7.36
CA VAL A 519 5.92 25.22 7.51
C VAL A 519 5.70 24.56 6.15
N PHE A 520 5.30 25.35 5.16
CA PHE A 520 5.04 24.88 3.80
C PHE A 520 6.25 24.97 2.87
N LYS A 521 7.41 25.37 3.39
CA LYS A 521 8.69 25.43 2.65
C LYS A 521 8.63 26.31 1.40
N ILE A 522 7.89 27.41 1.47
CA ILE A 522 7.81 28.41 0.40
C ILE A 522 8.74 29.60 0.66
N ASP A 523 9.32 29.77 1.86
CA ASP A 523 10.32 30.83 2.10
C ASP A 523 11.76 30.45 1.75
N TYR A 524 12.00 29.27 1.18
CA TYR A 524 13.34 28.81 0.81
C TYR A 524 14.07 29.83 -0.06
N LYS A 525 15.33 30.12 0.30
CA LYS A 525 16.13 31.18 -0.33
C LYS A 525 17.40 30.62 -0.96
N ILE A 526 17.78 31.20 -2.08
CA ILE A 526 19.16 31.18 -2.56
C ILE A 526 19.71 32.58 -2.28
N LYS A 527 20.68 32.68 -1.38
CA LYS A 527 21.12 33.96 -0.81
C LYS A 527 19.95 34.74 -0.17
N SER A 528 19.63 35.91 -0.71
CA SER A 528 18.50 36.78 -0.32
C SER A 528 17.23 36.50 -1.11
N ASP A 529 17.30 35.68 -2.17
CA ASP A 529 16.24 35.55 -3.16
C ASP A 529 15.35 34.35 -2.83
N ILE A 530 14.07 34.61 -2.56
CA ILE A 530 13.07 33.56 -2.31
C ILE A 530 12.85 32.77 -3.60
N ILE A 531 12.90 31.45 -3.53
CA ILE A 531 12.77 30.55 -4.68
C ILE A 531 11.31 30.42 -5.10
N LEU A 532 10.40 30.21 -4.14
CA LEU A 532 8.95 30.12 -4.39
C LEU A 532 8.26 31.31 -3.74
N LYS A 533 7.57 32.14 -4.52
CA LYS A 533 6.76 33.22 -3.95
C LYS A 533 5.29 32.88 -4.11
N LYS A 534 4.55 32.91 -3.01
CA LYS A 534 3.09 32.91 -3.06
C LYS A 534 2.60 34.36 -3.20
N GLU A 535 2.07 34.70 -4.36
CA GLU A 535 1.42 35.98 -4.63
C GLU A 535 -0.07 35.69 -4.83
N THR A 536 -0.91 36.05 -3.85
CA THR A 536 -2.34 35.70 -3.82
C THR A 536 -2.56 34.19 -3.96
N GLU A 537 -3.18 33.73 -5.05
CA GLU A 537 -3.48 32.33 -5.33
C GLU A 537 -2.34 31.60 -6.05
N ASN A 538 -1.48 32.33 -6.77
CA ASN A 538 -0.47 31.73 -7.64
C ASN A 538 0.89 31.61 -6.95
N ILE A 539 1.53 30.46 -7.15
CA ILE A 539 2.90 30.22 -6.75
C ILE A 539 3.81 30.54 -7.93
N LYS A 540 4.77 31.44 -7.72
CA LYS A 540 5.76 31.80 -8.72
C LYS A 540 7.13 31.26 -8.33
N LEU A 541 7.77 30.55 -9.26
CA LEU A 541 9.13 30.05 -9.16
C LEU A 541 10.11 31.10 -9.67
N LEU A 542 11.22 31.29 -8.96
CA LEU A 542 12.37 32.06 -9.40
C LEU A 542 12.99 31.36 -10.62
N ILE A 543 12.96 32.04 -11.78
CA ILE A 543 13.49 31.52 -13.04
C ILE A 543 14.79 32.23 -13.49
N ASN A 544 15.14 33.35 -12.85
CA ASN A 544 16.41 34.06 -13.08
C ASN A 544 16.80 34.87 -11.84
N ASN A 545 18.07 34.79 -11.42
CA ASN A 545 18.63 35.51 -10.27
C ASN A 545 19.89 36.33 -10.60
N ARG A 546 20.05 36.79 -11.84
CA ARG A 546 21.23 37.56 -12.28
C ARG A 546 20.86 38.91 -12.89
N SER A 547 21.59 39.96 -12.51
CA SER A 547 21.68 41.22 -13.26
C SER A 547 22.64 41.06 -14.44
N VAL A 548 22.23 41.54 -15.63
CA VAL A 548 23.14 41.58 -16.79
C VAL A 548 23.99 42.85 -16.68
N GLU A 549 25.08 42.77 -15.92
CA GLU A 549 26.12 43.80 -15.95
C GLU A 549 27.02 43.58 -17.17
N SER A 550 26.60 44.10 -18.32
CA SER A 550 27.51 44.61 -19.36
C SER A 550 26.77 45.36 -20.49
N VAL A 551 27.23 46.61 -20.67
CA VAL A 551 27.08 47.51 -21.84
C VAL A 551 25.73 48.22 -22.05
N ASN A 552 25.74 49.52 -21.68
CA ASN A 552 25.26 50.74 -22.37
C ASN A 552 24.07 50.73 -23.36
N ASP A 553 23.24 49.70 -23.43
CA ASP A 553 21.99 49.77 -24.19
C ASP A 553 20.84 50.12 -23.23
N ALA A 554 20.17 51.23 -23.54
CA ALA A 554 18.95 51.66 -22.89
C ALA A 554 17.92 50.51 -22.86
N GLY A 555 17.61 50.01 -21.64
CA GLY A 555 16.49 49.10 -21.39
C GLY A 555 16.81 47.71 -20.82
N LYS A 556 18.03 47.42 -20.35
CA LYS A 556 18.43 46.07 -19.89
C LYS A 556 18.08 45.77 -18.41
N PHE A 557 17.52 44.58 -18.18
CA PHE A 557 16.95 44.11 -16.92
C PHE A 557 17.96 44.03 -15.75
N ALA A 558 17.58 44.62 -14.61
CA ALA A 558 18.19 44.37 -13.30
C ALA A 558 17.20 43.58 -12.42
N GLY A 559 17.62 42.42 -11.87
CA GLY A 559 16.92 41.76 -10.76
C GLY A 559 16.26 40.40 -11.07
N ASN A 560 15.62 39.86 -10.03
CA ASN A 560 15.00 38.53 -10.03
C ASN A 560 13.78 38.44 -10.96
N LYS A 561 13.64 37.31 -11.66
CA LYS A 561 12.43 36.98 -12.45
C LYS A 561 11.73 35.78 -11.87
N TYR A 562 10.42 35.89 -11.82
CA TYR A 562 9.52 34.85 -11.35
C TYR A 562 8.54 34.46 -12.45
N GLN A 563 8.13 33.20 -12.47
CA GLN A 563 7.09 32.67 -13.35
C GLN A 563 6.19 31.72 -12.60
N GLU A 564 4.90 31.73 -12.92
CA GLU A 564 3.92 30.81 -12.32
C GLU A 564 4.33 29.35 -12.53
N ILE A 565 4.24 28.54 -11.48
CA ILE A 565 4.72 27.16 -11.47
C ILE A 565 4.02 26.30 -12.53
N GLN A 566 2.73 26.53 -12.79
CA GLN A 566 1.95 25.86 -13.84
C GLN A 566 2.46 26.12 -15.26
N ASN A 567 3.23 27.20 -15.45
CA ASN A 567 3.82 27.56 -16.72
C ASN A 567 5.27 27.07 -16.84
N ILE A 568 5.79 26.30 -15.88
CA ILE A 568 7.09 25.64 -16.00
C ILE A 568 6.87 24.32 -16.75
N ALA A 569 7.53 24.15 -17.89
CA ALA A 569 7.51 22.93 -18.67
C ALA A 569 8.45 21.88 -18.06
N PHE A 570 9.72 22.25 -17.91
CA PHE A 570 10.74 21.42 -17.27
C PHE A 570 11.94 22.30 -16.87
N ILE A 571 12.80 21.76 -16.01
CA ILE A 571 14.03 22.42 -15.56
C ILE A 571 15.19 21.45 -15.68
N LEU A 572 16.25 21.90 -16.35
CA LEU A 572 17.50 21.15 -16.41
C LEU A 572 18.48 21.70 -15.39
N ILE A 573 19.09 20.81 -14.60
CA ILE A 573 20.09 21.19 -13.60
C ILE A 573 21.43 20.57 -13.97
N SER A 574 22.44 21.42 -14.14
CA SER A 574 23.80 21.03 -14.51
C SER A 574 24.82 21.81 -13.69
N GLY A 575 25.69 21.09 -12.97
CA GLY A 575 26.69 21.72 -12.10
C GLY A 575 26.07 22.73 -11.13
N LYS A 576 26.49 24.00 -11.24
CA LYS A 576 26.07 25.15 -10.43
C LYS A 576 24.95 25.97 -11.06
N SER A 577 24.11 25.34 -11.89
CA SER A 577 23.19 26.04 -12.77
C SER A 577 21.85 25.32 -12.92
N ALA A 578 20.77 26.09 -12.92
CA ALA A 578 19.44 25.62 -13.35
C ALA A 578 18.97 26.39 -14.58
N TYR A 579 18.33 25.68 -15.51
CA TYR A 579 17.83 26.21 -16.78
C TYR A 579 16.33 25.91 -16.86
N PRO A 580 15.47 26.85 -16.44
CA PRO A 580 14.02 26.69 -16.52
C PRO A 580 13.53 26.89 -17.96
N PHE A 581 12.66 25.99 -18.40
CA PHE A 581 11.91 26.10 -19.64
C PHE A 581 10.45 26.35 -19.29
N ILE A 582 9.87 27.38 -19.88
CA ILE A 582 8.53 27.85 -19.56
C ILE A 582 7.61 27.73 -20.77
N ILE A 583 6.33 27.58 -20.52
CA ILE A 583 5.28 27.69 -21.53
C ILE A 583 4.86 29.15 -21.58
N LYS A 584 4.99 29.76 -22.75
CA LYS A 584 4.55 31.12 -23.02
C LYS A 584 3.88 31.16 -24.39
N ASP A 585 2.66 31.69 -24.44
CA ASP A 585 1.85 31.78 -25.67
C ASP A 585 1.71 30.40 -26.37
N GLY A 586 1.59 29.33 -25.57
CA GLY A 586 1.49 27.95 -26.05
C GLY A 586 2.78 27.36 -26.63
N ILE A 587 3.92 28.03 -26.45
CA ILE A 587 5.23 27.58 -26.92
C ILE A 587 6.16 27.35 -25.73
N VAL A 588 6.91 26.24 -25.73
CA VAL A 588 7.99 26.04 -24.77
C VAL A 588 9.21 26.87 -25.18
N THR A 589 9.69 27.67 -24.24
CA THR A 589 10.82 28.57 -24.44
C THR A 589 11.60 28.73 -23.15
N ASN A 590 12.91 28.88 -23.23
CA ASN A 590 13.68 29.50 -22.15
C ASN A 590 14.25 30.86 -22.57
N ALA A 591 13.81 31.40 -23.71
CA ALA A 591 14.22 32.67 -24.26
C ALA A 591 13.32 33.84 -23.81
N LEU A 592 13.93 34.99 -23.61
CA LEU A 592 13.31 36.28 -23.39
C LEU A 592 13.62 37.15 -24.61
N LYS A 593 12.61 37.38 -25.45
CA LYS A 593 12.71 38.22 -26.65
C LYS A 593 12.58 39.70 -26.27
N LEU A 594 13.66 40.47 -26.31
CA LEU A 594 13.65 41.90 -25.95
C LEU A 594 13.74 42.86 -27.15
N ALA A 595 14.16 42.39 -28.34
CA ALA A 595 14.08 43.12 -29.62
C ALA A 595 14.48 42.17 -30.76
N LYS A 596 14.37 42.61 -32.02
CA LYS A 596 14.68 41.81 -33.23
C LYS A 596 16.05 41.10 -33.22
N ASN A 597 17.05 41.59 -32.48
CA ASN A 597 18.44 41.11 -32.56
C ASN A 597 19.12 40.78 -31.20
N SER A 598 18.38 40.63 -30.09
CA SER A 598 19.00 40.16 -28.83
C SER A 598 18.13 39.14 -28.10
N GLU A 599 18.69 37.95 -27.90
CA GLU A 599 18.05 36.84 -27.19
C GLU A 599 18.75 36.61 -25.86
N TYR A 600 17.98 36.74 -24.78
CA TYR A 600 18.41 36.37 -23.42
C TYR A 600 17.70 35.09 -23.04
N TYR A 601 18.24 34.34 -22.08
CA TYR A 601 17.60 33.09 -21.66
C TYR A 601 17.57 32.94 -20.15
N TYR A 602 16.48 32.38 -19.64
CA TYR A 602 16.28 32.11 -18.23
C TYR A 602 17.31 31.10 -17.72
N TYR A 603 17.89 31.43 -16.58
CA TYR A 603 19.01 30.72 -15.99
C TYR A 603 19.19 31.19 -14.54
N LEU A 604 19.42 30.25 -13.62
CA LEU A 604 19.82 30.54 -12.25
C LEU A 604 21.21 30.02 -11.96
N THR A 605 21.98 30.78 -11.18
CA THR A 605 23.22 30.30 -10.57
C THR A 605 22.95 29.71 -9.18
N LEU A 606 23.28 28.44 -8.99
CA LEU A 606 23.26 27.69 -7.74
C LEU A 606 24.71 27.59 -7.23
N ARG A 607 25.19 28.60 -6.50
CA ARG A 607 26.63 28.81 -6.24
C ARG A 607 27.23 27.73 -5.34
N THR A 608 26.42 27.22 -4.43
CA THR A 608 26.78 26.19 -3.45
C THR A 608 26.02 24.88 -3.70
N ALA A 609 26.50 23.78 -3.12
CA ALA A 609 25.77 22.51 -3.12
C ALA A 609 24.42 22.64 -2.38
N LEU A 610 24.39 23.44 -1.30
CA LEU A 610 23.17 23.73 -0.54
C LEU A 610 22.15 24.50 -1.40
N ASP A 611 22.58 25.50 -2.19
CA ASP A 611 21.67 26.23 -3.10
C ASP A 611 20.98 25.26 -4.07
N LYS A 612 21.74 24.28 -4.58
CA LYS A 612 21.21 23.25 -5.48
C LYS A 612 20.21 22.36 -4.76
N GLU A 613 20.54 21.88 -3.57
CA GLU A 613 19.64 21.04 -2.78
C GLU A 613 18.34 21.76 -2.41
N VAL A 614 18.44 23.01 -1.94
CA VAL A 614 17.29 23.85 -1.56
C VAL A 614 16.42 24.15 -2.79
N TYR A 615 17.03 24.45 -3.94
CA TYR A 615 16.29 24.65 -5.19
C TYR A 615 15.53 23.39 -5.61
N ILE A 616 16.19 22.22 -5.59
CA ILE A 616 15.57 20.93 -5.90
C ILE A 616 14.40 20.67 -4.95
N LYS A 617 14.62 20.78 -3.63
CA LYS A 617 13.56 20.63 -2.62
C LYS A 617 12.39 21.58 -2.81
N SER A 618 12.63 22.77 -3.37
CA SER A 618 11.57 23.74 -3.65
C SER A 618 10.72 23.29 -4.84
N ILE A 619 11.36 22.92 -5.96
CA ILE A 619 10.64 22.54 -7.18
C ILE A 619 9.94 21.17 -7.05
N THR A 620 10.41 20.32 -6.14
CA THR A 620 9.78 19.03 -5.79
C THR A 620 8.94 19.12 -4.50
N ASN A 621 8.59 20.33 -4.06
CA ASN A 621 7.81 20.52 -2.85
C ASN A 621 6.41 19.91 -3.01
N LYS A 622 6.08 18.94 -2.13
CA LYS A 622 4.80 18.22 -2.12
C LYS A 622 3.55 19.11 -2.07
N TYR A 623 3.67 20.33 -1.52
CA TYR A 623 2.56 21.29 -1.46
C TYR A 623 2.27 22.00 -2.79
N LEU A 624 3.07 21.74 -3.85
CA LEU A 624 2.79 22.20 -5.21
C LEU A 624 1.74 21.34 -5.93
N THR A 625 1.32 20.21 -5.35
CA THR A 625 0.27 19.32 -5.86
C THR A 625 0.52 18.88 -7.31
N GLU A 626 -0.43 19.08 -8.23
CA GLU A 626 -0.32 18.75 -9.66
C GLU A 626 0.81 19.52 -10.39
N ASN A 627 1.30 20.61 -9.80
CA ASN A 627 2.40 21.41 -10.33
C ASN A 627 3.77 21.01 -9.75
N THR A 628 3.84 19.95 -8.94
CA THR A 628 5.10 19.41 -8.43
C THR A 628 5.92 18.85 -9.58
N LEU A 629 7.16 19.33 -9.73
CA LEU A 629 8.07 18.82 -10.75
C LEU A 629 8.62 17.46 -10.33
N VAL A 630 8.58 16.50 -11.25
CA VAL A 630 9.05 15.14 -11.00
C VAL A 630 10.50 15.00 -11.44
N GLU A 631 11.35 14.49 -10.56
CA GLU A 631 12.74 14.22 -10.90
C GLU A 631 12.82 13.08 -11.93
N SER A 632 13.60 13.33 -12.96
CA SER A 632 13.94 12.37 -13.98
C SER A 632 15.33 12.70 -14.53
N SER A 633 15.71 12.03 -15.59
CA SER A 633 17.01 12.21 -16.19
C SER A 633 16.99 12.00 -17.68
N VAL A 634 17.70 12.87 -18.37
CA VAL A 634 17.78 12.84 -19.82
C VAL A 634 19.23 12.58 -20.22
N PHE A 635 19.43 11.71 -21.20
CA PHE A 635 20.76 11.43 -21.73
C PHE A 635 21.12 12.37 -22.88
N ILE A 636 22.40 12.75 -22.93
CA ILE A 636 22.94 13.52 -24.04
C ILE A 636 23.55 12.53 -25.05
N ASP A 637 23.15 12.63 -26.32
CA ASP A 637 23.53 11.71 -27.41
C ASP A 637 23.24 10.23 -27.10
N ASN A 638 22.17 9.91 -26.36
CA ASN A 638 21.87 8.55 -25.85
C ASN A 638 23.02 7.91 -25.04
N ASN A 639 23.95 8.71 -24.52
CA ASN A 639 25.10 8.22 -23.79
C ASN A 639 24.80 8.15 -22.29
N VAL A 640 24.71 6.92 -21.77
CA VAL A 640 24.41 6.62 -20.36
C VAL A 640 25.39 7.28 -19.38
N LYS A 641 26.64 7.53 -19.79
CA LYS A 641 27.65 8.22 -18.94
C LYS A 641 27.44 9.74 -18.86
N LYS A 642 26.58 10.31 -19.69
CA LYS A 642 26.35 11.76 -19.82
C LYS A 642 24.88 12.09 -19.49
N LYS A 643 24.55 11.94 -18.21
CA LYS A 643 23.21 12.11 -17.64
C LYS A 643 23.02 13.53 -17.11
N LEU A 644 21.88 14.15 -17.42
CA LEU A 644 21.48 15.46 -16.89
C LEU A 644 20.25 15.31 -15.98
N SER A 645 20.28 15.95 -14.80
CA SER A 645 19.11 16.02 -13.94
C SER A 645 18.04 16.88 -14.60
N CYS A 646 16.85 16.31 -14.78
CA CYS A 646 15.71 16.96 -15.42
C CYS A 646 14.51 16.87 -14.48
N PHE A 647 13.84 17.99 -14.25
CA PHE A 647 12.65 18.07 -13.42
C PHE A 647 11.50 18.47 -14.32
N VAL A 648 10.55 17.56 -14.54
CA VAL A 648 9.50 17.71 -15.56
C VAL A 648 8.17 18.02 -14.92
N ASN A 649 7.39 18.88 -15.58
CA ASN A 649 6.00 19.08 -15.19
C ASN A 649 5.16 17.94 -15.79
N PRO A 650 4.59 17.06 -14.95
CA PRO A 650 3.91 15.86 -15.41
C PRO A 650 2.65 16.17 -16.23
N ASN A 651 2.09 17.38 -16.15
CA ASN A 651 0.92 17.78 -16.94
C ASN A 651 1.24 17.91 -18.43
N TYR A 652 2.49 18.20 -18.79
CA TYR A 652 2.88 18.47 -20.17
C TYR A 652 3.92 17.47 -20.71
N PHE A 653 4.79 16.96 -19.84
CA PHE A 653 5.96 16.17 -20.23
C PHE A 653 6.11 14.91 -19.37
N LYS A 654 6.69 13.87 -19.98
CA LYS A 654 7.22 12.69 -19.31
C LYS A 654 8.59 12.35 -19.86
N VAL A 655 9.34 11.51 -19.15
CA VAL A 655 10.59 10.95 -19.67
C VAL A 655 10.38 9.47 -19.96
N LYS A 656 10.48 9.08 -21.23
CA LYS A 656 10.42 7.70 -21.68
C LYS A 656 11.79 7.31 -22.25
N ASP A 657 12.33 6.18 -21.79
CA ASP A 657 13.65 5.67 -22.23
C ASP A 657 14.80 6.68 -22.06
N ASN A 658 14.74 7.52 -21.01
CA ASN A 658 15.66 8.63 -20.74
C ASN A 658 15.64 9.75 -21.80
N VAL A 659 14.52 9.89 -22.52
CA VAL A 659 14.26 10.98 -23.46
C VAL A 659 12.99 11.72 -23.06
N LEU A 660 13.00 13.05 -23.22
CA LEU A 660 11.90 13.91 -22.81
C LEU A 660 10.82 13.91 -23.91
N THR A 661 9.59 13.55 -23.56
CA THR A 661 8.46 13.38 -24.48
C THR A 661 7.26 14.22 -24.03
N ILE A 662 6.53 14.81 -24.97
CA ILE A 662 5.28 15.54 -24.69
C ILE A 662 4.12 14.57 -24.46
N ASN A 663 3.18 14.91 -23.57
CA ASN A 663 1.99 14.12 -23.30
C ASN A 663 0.83 14.33 -24.30
N ASP A 664 0.63 15.56 -24.81
CA ASP A 664 -0.41 15.91 -25.81
C ASP A 664 0.21 16.36 -27.15
N LEU A 665 -0.28 15.78 -28.26
CA LEU A 665 0.15 16.04 -29.63
C LEU A 665 -0.04 17.49 -30.09
N GLN A 666 -0.94 18.26 -29.45
CA GLN A 666 -1.30 19.61 -29.90
C GLN A 666 -0.80 20.76 -28.99
N PHE A 667 -0.38 20.46 -27.75
CA PHE A 667 0.01 21.49 -26.78
C PHE A 667 0.97 20.94 -25.68
N PRO A 668 2.03 21.67 -25.29
CA PRO A 668 2.55 22.92 -25.86
C PRO A 668 3.39 22.70 -27.13
N LYS A 669 3.46 23.70 -28.02
CA LYS A 669 4.29 23.65 -29.24
C LYS A 669 5.78 23.81 -28.90
N LEU A 670 6.63 23.10 -29.62
CA LEU A 670 8.09 23.25 -29.53
C LEU A 670 8.64 24.02 -30.73
N ALA A 671 9.56 24.95 -30.46
CA ALA A 671 10.25 25.72 -31.49
C ALA A 671 11.74 25.78 -31.14
N GLU A 672 12.58 25.07 -31.90
CA GLU A 672 14.01 24.91 -31.61
C GLU A 672 14.75 26.25 -31.48
N ASN A 673 14.35 27.24 -32.30
CA ASN A 673 14.88 28.60 -32.29
C ASN A 673 14.59 29.37 -30.98
N HIS A 674 13.76 28.84 -30.08
CA HIS A 674 13.45 29.44 -28.78
C HIS A 674 14.11 28.70 -27.61
N LEU A 675 14.95 27.70 -27.89
CA LEU A 675 15.62 26.88 -26.89
C LEU A 675 17.13 27.19 -26.86
N LYS A 676 17.62 27.65 -25.71
CA LYS A 676 19.03 27.95 -25.50
C LYS A 676 19.89 26.71 -25.68
N LYS A 677 21.00 26.86 -26.41
CA LYS A 677 22.14 25.94 -26.30
C LYS A 677 22.78 26.02 -24.90
N LEU A 678 22.75 24.93 -24.15
CA LEU A 678 23.32 24.86 -22.79
C LEU A 678 24.83 24.69 -22.86
N LYS A 679 25.58 25.53 -22.14
CA LYS A 679 27.03 25.35 -22.03
C LYS A 679 27.32 24.33 -20.93
N MET A 680 27.97 23.23 -21.28
CA MET A 680 28.31 22.16 -20.33
C MET A 680 29.71 22.36 -19.74
N ASP A 681 30.73 22.41 -20.59
CA ASP A 681 32.16 22.64 -20.24
C ASP A 681 32.85 23.44 -21.35
N SER A 682 34.12 23.83 -21.18
CA SER A 682 34.93 24.62 -22.13
C SER A 682 34.80 24.09 -23.58
N ASN A 683 34.09 24.85 -24.44
CA ASN A 683 33.82 24.56 -25.86
C ASN A 683 32.92 23.33 -26.14
N LYS A 684 32.00 22.98 -25.25
CA LYS A 684 30.94 22.01 -25.53
C LYS A 684 29.56 22.57 -25.20
N TYR A 685 28.70 22.60 -26.20
CA TYR A 685 27.31 23.03 -26.09
C TYR A 685 26.39 21.83 -26.23
N CYS A 686 25.33 21.81 -25.42
CA CYS A 686 24.23 20.89 -25.58
C CYS A 686 23.08 21.64 -26.26
N HIS A 687 22.64 21.17 -27.41
CA HIS A 687 21.50 21.71 -28.14
C HIS A 687 20.33 20.71 -28.11
N PHE A 688 19.15 21.22 -28.41
CA PHE A 688 17.92 20.46 -28.45
C PHE A 688 17.62 20.10 -29.90
N THR A 689 17.35 18.84 -30.19
CA THR A 689 16.71 18.45 -31.45
C THR A 689 15.32 17.90 -31.15
N ILE A 690 14.35 18.27 -31.98
CA ILE A 690 12.96 17.86 -31.82
C ILE A 690 12.64 16.88 -32.95
N ASP A 691 12.30 15.65 -32.62
CA ASP A 691 11.84 14.64 -33.59
C ASP A 691 10.61 13.92 -33.02
N ASN A 692 9.49 13.92 -33.75
CA ASN A 692 8.26 13.21 -33.34
C ASN A 692 7.88 13.34 -31.84
N GLN A 693 7.85 14.58 -31.31
CA GLN A 693 7.56 14.92 -29.90
C GLN A 693 8.62 14.51 -28.87
N ILE A 694 9.76 14.03 -29.36
CA ILE A 694 10.92 13.67 -28.55
C ILE A 694 11.88 14.85 -28.59
N ILE A 695 12.23 15.35 -27.40
CA ILE A 695 13.27 16.33 -27.21
C ILE A 695 14.56 15.57 -26.89
N GLU A 696 15.45 15.50 -27.86
CA GLU A 696 16.78 14.93 -27.70
C GLU A 696 17.79 16.02 -27.36
N LEU A 697 18.69 15.69 -26.43
CA LEU A 697 19.83 16.54 -26.08
C LEU A 697 21.07 16.05 -26.86
N LYS A 698 21.70 16.92 -27.65
CA LYS A 698 22.89 16.58 -28.45
C LYS A 698 24.08 17.49 -28.20
N TYR A 699 25.30 16.96 -28.28
CA TYR A 699 26.50 17.79 -28.19
C TYR A 699 26.83 18.46 -29.54
N SER A 700 27.29 19.70 -29.46
CA SER A 700 28.02 20.37 -30.52
C SER A 700 29.30 21.00 -29.94
N HIS A 701 30.33 21.08 -30.77
CA HIS A 701 31.58 21.77 -30.45
C HIS A 701 31.48 23.28 -30.69
#